data_AF-A0A832QZD9-F1
#
_entry.id   AF-A0A832QZD9-F1
#
_cell.length_a   1.000
_cell.length_b   1.000
_cell.length_c   1.000
_cell.angle_alpha   90.00
_cell.angle_beta   90.00
_cell.angle_gamma   90.00
#
_symmetry.space_group_name_H-M   'P 1'
#
loop_
_entity.id
_entity.type
_entity.pdbx_description
1 polymer ?
#
loop_
_entity_poly.entity_id
_entity_poly.type
_entity_poly.pdbx_seq_one_letter_code
_entity_poly.pdbx_strand_id
1 'polypeptide(L)'
;MTDYELLFAMRAAMHPLSPGEVGGSHSEVFSFDPKELRDVFEDLAQRHGGNVQAARAQADKISGRFLVKVGNIHDYVVKLKDDKASTIRRYLVSEAFGPAGYNLAPTLDKLEVDGREAVREIPYLAYGDIEDQFAPDILGNAAKVISGHRPTSKIDGTFSIREANGQRIHRSAYDIWHEDPYLKASIPDFAALRRFQAFLREHPIDTTMTARLQSFFNAPITVGFRDTLRFLEGGRHPNLGWDKALDIIHRSFMAHPEENFLPPEINYYTKSIALHPDTVVRISKANTVAASYFAKWLVARLPFNWTTHISDSELHEIASGILEIHHEYPLFEVEPYSGVFSTAGLRLLLRLAVGTLIHLSGIDIPERRNPISESLAQQVRPVARFLEGLSESDRSKFLVIVNGMLWEMAVAGGVPDGNGGVHPFKRIDQTFYSFQEKAQYSVQSIGSVHDLLTMEDLLTSRGQAVLDSHPALSRKLVVFFVLAYRYFHDSGHAPDFRPDDAGLDLFVRGIWGYKTRNVLITIGKDKKGRPIEQIRFVDNKDQFKQYRRFEDSERPLGLIKHGIRLVEPVVRPAMERSIGMYVQKVADQEGIEPADIPDLPKLVASVARQVMQSGVDSALVHSGAILHDAIDDTSNAVERVLRKMPRRKGR
;
A
#
# COMPACT_ATOMS: atom_id res chain seq x y z
N MET A 1 -26.81 12.42 1.08
CA MET A 1 -26.20 11.09 1.31
C MET A 1 -24.71 11.30 1.33
N THR A 2 -24.05 10.84 2.38
CA THR A 2 -22.58 10.88 2.53
C THR A 2 -21.92 9.68 1.86
N ASP A 3 -20.60 9.74 1.65
CA ASP A 3 -19.83 8.60 1.11
C ASP A 3 -19.92 7.39 2.06
N TYR A 4 -19.89 7.63 3.38
CA TYR A 4 -20.12 6.59 4.39
C TYR A 4 -21.49 5.91 4.27
N GLU A 5 -22.57 6.68 4.18
CA GLU A 5 -23.94 6.12 4.10
C GLU A 5 -24.11 5.25 2.86
N LEU A 6 -23.57 5.70 1.72
CA LEU A 6 -23.60 4.96 0.47
C LEU A 6 -22.76 3.68 0.55
N LEU A 7 -21.52 3.76 1.05
CA LEU A 7 -20.66 2.58 1.24
C LEU A 7 -21.29 1.57 2.19
N PHE A 8 -21.91 2.03 3.28
CA PHE A 8 -22.61 1.16 4.22
C PHE A 8 -23.78 0.44 3.55
N ALA A 9 -24.56 1.11 2.71
CA ALA A 9 -25.63 0.46 1.94
C ALA A 9 -25.07 -0.56 0.92
N MET A 10 -23.98 -0.21 0.23
CA MET A 10 -23.31 -1.08 -0.74
C MET A 10 -22.72 -2.35 -0.11
N ARG A 11 -22.41 -2.33 1.19
CA ARG A 11 -21.86 -3.47 1.93
C ARG A 11 -22.71 -4.74 1.77
N ALA A 12 -24.03 -4.60 1.64
CA ALA A 12 -24.94 -5.75 1.48
C ALA A 12 -24.64 -6.57 0.21
N ALA A 13 -24.01 -5.94 -0.80
CA ALA A 13 -23.64 -6.58 -2.06
C ALA A 13 -22.14 -6.94 -2.14
N MET A 14 -21.36 -6.70 -1.07
CA MET A 14 -19.91 -6.96 -1.05
C MET A 14 -19.62 -8.39 -0.59
N HIS A 15 -18.98 -9.18 -1.45
CA HIS A 15 -18.56 -10.55 -1.17
C HIS A 15 -17.04 -10.68 -1.22
N PRO A 16 -16.40 -11.34 -0.24
CA PRO A 16 -14.96 -11.57 -0.27
C PRO A 16 -14.54 -12.22 -1.59
N LEU A 17 -13.47 -11.71 -2.21
CA LEU A 17 -13.00 -12.21 -3.51
C LEU A 17 -12.58 -13.69 -3.46
N SER A 18 -12.03 -14.13 -2.32
CA SER A 18 -11.68 -15.52 -2.04
C SER A 18 -12.47 -16.04 -0.82
N PRO A 19 -13.67 -16.61 -1.00
CA PRO A 19 -14.48 -17.12 0.10
C PRO A 19 -13.75 -18.22 0.88
N GLY A 20 -13.61 -18.05 2.21
CA GLY A 20 -12.95 -19.03 3.08
C GLY A 20 -11.42 -18.86 3.20
N GLU A 21 -10.80 -17.98 2.41
CA GLU A 21 -9.42 -17.55 2.66
C GLU A 21 -9.39 -16.45 3.72
N VAL A 22 -8.34 -16.43 4.52
CA VAL A 22 -8.13 -15.36 5.50
C VAL A 22 -7.70 -14.10 4.76
N GLY A 23 -8.35 -12.97 5.07
CA GLY A 23 -8.16 -11.68 4.39
C GLY A 23 -6.70 -11.21 4.32
N GLY A 24 -6.43 -10.18 3.51
CA GLY A 24 -5.09 -9.61 3.41
C GLY A 24 -4.62 -9.00 4.73
N SER A 25 -3.30 -8.92 4.93
CA SER A 25 -2.70 -8.35 6.15
C SER A 25 -3.13 -6.90 6.38
N HIS A 26 -3.29 -6.14 5.28
CA HIS A 26 -3.59 -4.71 5.32
C HIS A 26 -5.04 -4.35 4.99
N SER A 27 -5.65 -5.10 4.08
CA SER A 27 -7.01 -4.88 3.61
C SER A 27 -7.70 -6.18 3.22
N GLU A 28 -9.03 -6.16 3.30
CA GLU A 28 -9.90 -7.18 2.72
C GLU A 28 -10.36 -6.74 1.34
N VAL A 29 -10.36 -7.66 0.38
CA VAL A 29 -10.75 -7.40 -1.01
C VAL A 29 -12.12 -8.00 -1.28
N PHE A 30 -13.05 -7.17 -1.73
CA PHE A 30 -14.41 -7.56 -2.05
C PHE A 30 -14.73 -7.34 -3.53
N SER A 31 -15.53 -8.25 -4.05
CA SER A 31 -16.26 -8.09 -5.31
C SER A 31 -17.71 -7.73 -5.01
N PHE A 32 -18.37 -7.04 -5.94
CA PHE A 32 -19.80 -6.78 -5.84
C PHE A 32 -20.61 -7.86 -6.53
N ASP A 33 -21.63 -8.39 -5.86
CA ASP A 33 -22.69 -9.13 -6.56
C ASP A 33 -23.50 -8.12 -7.41
N PRO A 34 -23.56 -8.31 -8.75
CA PRO A 34 -24.23 -7.35 -9.62
C PRO A 34 -25.73 -7.20 -9.34
N LYS A 35 -26.40 -8.28 -8.95
CA LYS A 35 -27.85 -8.26 -8.70
C LYS A 35 -28.15 -7.55 -7.38
N GLU A 36 -27.45 -7.91 -6.31
CA GLU A 36 -27.64 -7.28 -5.00
C GLU A 36 -27.28 -5.79 -5.06
N LEU A 37 -26.21 -5.42 -5.78
CA LEU A 37 -25.85 -4.01 -5.91
C LEU A 37 -26.90 -3.20 -6.70
N ARG A 38 -27.52 -3.80 -7.74
CA ARG A 38 -28.65 -3.17 -8.44
C ARG A 38 -29.83 -2.95 -7.50
N ASP A 39 -30.18 -3.96 -6.70
CA ASP A 39 -31.31 -3.90 -5.78
C ASP A 39 -31.08 -2.78 -4.73
N VAL A 40 -29.86 -2.65 -4.20
CA VAL A 40 -29.46 -1.55 -3.31
C VAL A 40 -29.63 -0.18 -4.00
N PHE A 41 -29.10 -0.02 -5.21
CA PHE A 41 -29.14 1.26 -5.92
C PHE A 41 -30.57 1.67 -6.31
N GLU A 42 -31.41 0.69 -6.68
CA GLU A 42 -32.81 0.90 -6.97
C GLU A 42 -33.58 1.39 -5.75
N ASP A 43 -33.46 0.69 -4.62
CA ASP A 43 -34.13 1.07 -3.37
C ASP A 43 -33.70 2.48 -2.92
N LEU A 44 -32.40 2.77 -2.98
CA LEU A 44 -31.89 4.12 -2.67
C LEU A 44 -32.45 5.16 -3.65
N ALA A 45 -32.46 4.90 -4.95
CA ALA A 45 -33.01 5.84 -5.93
C ALA A 45 -34.51 6.09 -5.71
N GLN A 46 -35.30 5.06 -5.39
CA GLN A 46 -36.72 5.21 -5.07
C GLN A 46 -36.93 6.10 -3.83
N ARG A 47 -36.14 5.89 -2.77
CA ARG A 47 -36.23 6.68 -1.53
C ARG A 47 -35.78 8.13 -1.69
N HIS A 48 -34.81 8.38 -2.57
CA HIS A 48 -34.19 9.69 -2.74
C HIS A 48 -34.66 10.45 -4.00
N GLY A 49 -35.70 9.95 -4.68
CA GLY A 49 -36.30 10.62 -5.84
C GLY A 49 -35.45 10.55 -7.12
N GLY A 50 -34.54 9.58 -7.20
CA GLY A 50 -33.67 9.35 -8.35
C GLY A 50 -34.29 8.52 -9.48
N ASN A 51 -33.58 8.46 -10.60
CA ASN A 51 -33.98 7.60 -11.72
C ASN A 51 -33.48 6.17 -11.49
N VAL A 52 -34.42 5.24 -11.24
CA VAL A 52 -34.14 3.82 -10.97
C VAL A 52 -33.34 3.15 -12.10
N GLN A 53 -33.66 3.43 -13.36
CA GLN A 53 -32.95 2.83 -14.49
C GLN A 53 -31.51 3.33 -14.57
N ALA A 54 -31.29 4.62 -14.34
CA ALA A 54 -29.95 5.19 -14.27
C ALA A 54 -29.16 4.63 -13.08
N ALA A 55 -29.81 4.44 -11.92
CA ALA A 55 -29.19 3.86 -10.73
C ALA A 55 -28.78 2.40 -10.96
N ARG A 56 -29.64 1.58 -11.57
CA ARG A 56 -29.31 0.20 -11.98
C ARG A 56 -28.12 0.16 -12.95
N ALA A 57 -28.10 1.04 -13.95
CA ALA A 57 -26.98 1.12 -14.90
C ALA A 57 -25.67 1.56 -14.23
N GLN A 58 -25.74 2.43 -13.23
CA GLN A 58 -24.58 2.83 -12.45
C GLN A 58 -24.06 1.68 -11.56
N ALA A 59 -24.97 0.92 -10.93
CA ALA A 59 -24.61 -0.30 -10.19
C ALA A 59 -23.92 -1.34 -11.09
N ASP A 60 -24.42 -1.53 -12.31
CA ASP A 60 -23.80 -2.41 -13.32
C ASP A 60 -22.40 -1.97 -13.70
N LYS A 61 -22.22 -0.67 -13.92
CA LYS A 61 -20.91 -0.11 -14.22
C LYS A 61 -19.94 -0.34 -13.07
N ILE A 62 -20.38 -0.14 -11.82
CA ILE A 62 -19.52 -0.31 -10.63
C ILE A 62 -19.17 -1.79 -10.45
N SER A 63 -20.16 -2.67 -10.36
CA SER A 63 -19.96 -4.11 -10.13
C SER A 63 -19.19 -4.80 -11.26
N GLY A 64 -19.42 -4.39 -12.51
CA GLY A 64 -18.71 -4.93 -13.67
C GLY A 64 -17.24 -4.50 -13.74
N ARG A 65 -16.91 -3.30 -13.26
CA ARG A 65 -15.59 -2.68 -13.45
C ARG A 65 -14.67 -2.75 -12.23
N PHE A 66 -15.19 -2.57 -11.02
CA PHE A 66 -14.37 -2.34 -9.84
C PHE A 66 -14.45 -3.47 -8.80
N LEU A 67 -13.33 -3.65 -8.10
CA LEU A 67 -13.27 -4.30 -6.78
C LEU A 67 -13.16 -3.21 -5.72
N VAL A 68 -13.54 -3.52 -4.49
CA VAL A 68 -13.35 -2.62 -3.34
C VAL A 68 -12.42 -3.27 -2.31
N LYS A 69 -11.33 -2.58 -1.97
CA LYS A 69 -10.43 -2.94 -0.87
C LYS A 69 -10.83 -2.14 0.36
N VAL A 70 -11.00 -2.80 1.50
CA VAL A 70 -11.36 -2.18 2.78
C VAL A 70 -10.21 -2.36 3.76
N GLY A 71 -9.67 -1.27 4.30
CA GLY A 71 -8.57 -1.34 5.26
C GLY A 71 -9.01 -2.01 6.58
N ASN A 72 -8.21 -2.96 7.06
CA ASN A 72 -8.48 -3.63 8.34
C ASN A 72 -8.30 -2.63 9.49
N ILE A 73 -9.15 -2.65 10.52
CA ILE A 73 -8.98 -1.74 11.66
C ILE A 73 -8.42 -2.49 12.87
N HIS A 74 -9.00 -3.64 13.20
CA HIS A 74 -8.72 -4.34 14.46
C HIS A 74 -7.68 -5.44 14.31
N ASP A 75 -7.60 -6.06 13.14
CA ASP A 75 -6.85 -7.28 12.93
C ASP A 75 -5.73 -7.10 11.91
N TYR A 76 -4.62 -7.77 12.17
CA TYR A 76 -3.50 -7.97 11.28
C TYR A 76 -3.37 -9.47 11.01
N VAL A 77 -3.61 -9.85 9.76
CA VAL A 77 -3.55 -11.25 9.34
C VAL A 77 -2.13 -11.58 8.90
N VAL A 78 -1.51 -12.56 9.55
CA VAL A 78 -0.24 -13.15 9.14
C VAL A 78 -0.52 -14.48 8.47
N LYS A 79 -0.22 -14.60 7.18
CA LYS A 79 -0.25 -15.89 6.48
C LYS A 79 1.04 -16.65 6.82
N LEU A 80 0.91 -17.83 7.39
CA LEU A 80 2.00 -18.76 7.73
C LEU A 80 2.07 -19.87 6.66
N LYS A 81 3.15 -20.67 6.70
CA LYS A 81 3.29 -21.85 5.83
C LYS A 81 2.07 -22.80 5.94
N ASP A 82 1.75 -23.46 4.84
CA ASP A 82 0.60 -24.37 4.67
C ASP A 82 -0.79 -23.68 4.78
N ASP A 83 -0.91 -22.44 4.29
CA ASP A 83 -2.17 -21.65 4.27
C ASP A 83 -2.83 -21.44 5.65
N LYS A 84 -2.07 -21.60 6.73
CA LYS A 84 -2.54 -21.28 8.08
C LYS A 84 -2.42 -19.77 8.29
N ALA A 85 -3.49 -19.12 8.72
CA ALA A 85 -3.40 -17.72 9.12
C ALA A 85 -3.38 -17.58 10.66
N SER A 86 -2.63 -16.59 11.13
CA SER A 86 -2.72 -16.09 12.49
C SER A 86 -3.31 -14.67 12.46
N THR A 87 -4.31 -14.43 13.31
CA THR A 87 -4.94 -13.11 13.44
C THR A 87 -4.42 -12.46 14.71
N ILE A 88 -3.70 -11.36 14.57
CA ILE A 88 -3.12 -10.59 15.69
C ILE A 88 -3.84 -9.25 15.76
N ARG A 89 -4.10 -8.75 16.97
CA ARG A 89 -4.69 -7.41 17.14
C ARG A 89 -3.75 -6.35 16.56
N ARG A 90 -4.21 -5.61 15.55
CA ARG A 90 -3.43 -4.64 14.76
C ARG A 90 -2.78 -3.57 15.63
N TYR A 91 -3.43 -3.11 16.70
CA TYR A 91 -2.85 -2.12 17.58
C TYR A 91 -1.59 -2.65 18.32
N LEU A 92 -1.54 -3.94 18.69
CA LEU A 92 -0.35 -4.53 19.31
C LEU A 92 0.83 -4.60 18.32
N VAL A 93 0.52 -4.90 17.06
CA VAL A 93 1.52 -4.89 15.98
C VAL A 93 2.00 -3.45 15.73
N SER A 94 1.08 -2.47 15.74
CA SER A 94 1.42 -1.05 15.62
C SER A 94 2.24 -0.54 16.80
N GLU A 95 1.98 -0.98 18.03
CA GLU A 95 2.79 -0.66 19.21
C GLU A 95 4.22 -1.19 19.11
N ALA A 96 4.39 -2.39 18.55
CA ALA A 96 5.70 -2.97 18.34
C ALA A 96 6.47 -2.28 17.21
N PHE A 97 5.86 -2.18 16.02
CA PHE A 97 6.54 -1.81 14.79
C PHE A 97 6.39 -0.33 14.38
N GLY A 98 5.37 0.37 14.90
CA GLY A 98 5.13 1.79 14.64
C GLY A 98 6.34 2.67 14.98
N PRO A 99 6.92 2.56 16.18
CA PRO A 99 8.15 3.29 16.53
C PRO A 99 9.35 2.90 15.67
N ALA A 100 9.36 1.72 15.08
CA ALA A 100 10.40 1.27 14.17
C ALA A 100 10.13 1.70 12.71
N GLY A 101 9.12 2.54 12.48
CA GLY A 101 8.83 3.20 11.21
C GLY A 101 7.78 2.50 10.35
N TYR A 102 7.04 1.52 10.88
CA TYR A 102 5.98 0.80 10.16
C TYR A 102 4.66 0.89 10.92
N ASN A 103 3.92 1.99 10.72
CA ASN A 103 2.59 2.16 11.30
C ASN A 103 1.56 1.39 10.46
N LEU A 104 0.84 0.49 11.12
CA LEU A 104 -0.16 -0.36 10.49
C LEU A 104 -1.58 0.17 10.65
N ALA A 105 -1.82 1.12 11.56
CA ALA A 105 -3.16 1.64 11.77
C ALA A 105 -3.62 2.48 10.56
N PRO A 106 -4.94 2.46 10.23
CA PRO A 106 -5.48 3.20 9.08
C PRO A 106 -5.67 4.69 9.42
N THR A 107 -4.57 5.37 9.74
CA THR A 107 -4.54 6.82 9.98
C THR A 107 -4.64 7.61 8.68
N LEU A 108 -5.00 8.88 8.77
CA LEU A 108 -4.92 9.79 7.62
C LEU A 108 -3.48 9.87 7.08
N ASP A 109 -2.48 9.93 7.94
CA ASP A 109 -1.07 9.92 7.53
C ASP A 109 -0.71 8.66 6.73
N LYS A 110 -1.21 7.47 7.12
CA LYS A 110 -1.01 6.23 6.36
C LYS A 110 -1.66 6.32 4.99
N LEU A 111 -2.90 6.81 4.90
CA LEU A 111 -3.56 7.04 3.61
C LEU A 111 -2.75 7.97 2.70
N GLU A 112 -2.19 9.06 3.25
CA GLU A 112 -1.38 9.99 2.46
C GLU A 112 -0.07 9.37 1.96
N VAL A 113 0.59 8.56 2.80
CA VAL A 113 1.78 7.81 2.39
C VAL A 113 1.44 6.80 1.30
N ASP A 114 0.41 5.98 1.50
CA ASP A 114 0.00 4.95 0.53
C ASP A 114 -0.49 5.58 -0.77
N GLY A 115 -1.17 6.72 -0.66
CA GLY A 115 -1.59 7.52 -1.78
C GLY A 115 -0.42 8.02 -2.61
N ARG A 116 0.62 8.58 -1.95
CA ARG A 116 1.89 9.01 -2.59
C ARG A 116 2.58 7.85 -3.29
N GLU A 117 2.69 6.70 -2.61
CA GLU A 117 3.32 5.50 -3.19
C GLU A 117 2.57 5.04 -4.44
N ALA A 118 1.25 4.86 -4.35
CA ALA A 118 0.44 4.39 -5.47
C ALA A 118 0.49 5.33 -6.70
N VAL A 119 0.40 6.65 -6.52
CA VAL A 119 0.46 7.57 -7.67
C VAL A 119 1.85 7.67 -8.28
N ARG A 120 2.93 7.41 -7.53
CA ARG A 120 4.31 7.57 -8.03
C ARG A 120 4.64 6.65 -9.20
N GLU A 121 3.93 5.53 -9.31
CA GLU A 121 4.12 4.56 -10.39
C GLU A 121 3.38 4.93 -11.68
N ILE A 122 2.29 5.71 -11.60
CA ILE A 122 1.46 6.09 -12.76
C ILE A 122 2.28 6.73 -13.89
N PRO A 123 3.23 7.66 -13.65
CA PRO A 123 4.06 8.22 -14.71
C PRO A 123 4.90 7.20 -15.49
N TYR A 124 5.16 6.02 -14.93
CA TYR A 124 6.02 4.99 -15.53
C TYR A 124 5.21 3.82 -16.08
N LEU A 125 4.29 3.29 -15.27
CA LEU A 125 3.58 2.04 -15.53
C LEU A 125 2.20 2.25 -16.15
N ALA A 126 1.60 3.43 -16.05
CA ALA A 126 0.34 3.74 -16.73
C ALA A 126 0.56 4.32 -18.14
N TYR A 127 -0.45 4.16 -18.99
CA TYR A 127 -0.52 4.76 -20.33
C TYR A 127 -1.98 4.80 -20.81
N GLY A 128 -2.27 5.57 -21.86
CA GLY A 128 -3.59 5.68 -22.47
C GLY A 128 -4.27 7.01 -22.18
N ASP A 129 -5.59 7.06 -22.36
CA ASP A 129 -6.41 8.23 -22.08
C ASP A 129 -6.61 8.42 -20.57
N ILE A 130 -7.20 9.54 -20.15
CA ILE A 130 -7.33 9.86 -18.72
C ILE A 130 -8.22 8.82 -17.99
N GLU A 131 -9.19 8.24 -18.69
CA GLU A 131 -10.09 7.17 -18.21
C GLU A 131 -9.38 5.82 -18.01
N ASP A 132 -8.27 5.60 -18.71
CA ASP A 132 -7.45 4.38 -18.62
C ASP A 132 -6.45 4.45 -17.47
N GLN A 133 -6.16 5.65 -16.98
CA GLN A 133 -5.16 5.89 -15.94
C GLN A 133 -5.78 6.28 -14.59
N PHE A 134 -6.95 6.91 -14.58
CA PHE A 134 -7.62 7.38 -13.37
C PHE A 134 -9.07 6.89 -13.28
N ALA A 135 -9.47 6.45 -12.09
CA ALA A 135 -10.85 6.10 -11.84
C ALA A 135 -11.69 7.39 -11.68
N PRO A 136 -12.97 7.39 -12.11
CA PRO A 136 -13.86 8.49 -11.80
C PRO A 136 -14.21 8.52 -10.31
N ASP A 137 -14.81 9.62 -9.86
CA ASP A 137 -15.44 9.69 -8.54
C ASP A 137 -16.67 8.76 -8.46
N ILE A 138 -16.44 7.51 -8.09
CA ILE A 138 -17.44 6.43 -8.05
C ILE A 138 -18.58 6.77 -7.08
N LEU A 139 -18.26 7.14 -5.84
CA LEU A 139 -19.26 7.42 -4.81
C LEU A 139 -20.01 8.73 -5.09
N GLY A 140 -19.31 9.78 -5.52
CA GLY A 140 -19.94 11.04 -5.89
C GLY A 140 -20.88 10.89 -7.10
N ASN A 141 -20.50 10.09 -8.10
CA ASN A 141 -21.36 9.81 -9.25
C ASN A 141 -22.57 8.95 -8.88
N ALA A 142 -22.39 7.94 -8.03
CA ALA A 142 -23.48 7.13 -7.52
C ALA A 142 -24.48 7.98 -6.70
N ALA A 143 -23.99 8.81 -5.78
CA ALA A 143 -24.83 9.71 -4.99
C ALA A 143 -25.62 10.70 -5.85
N LYS A 144 -25.03 11.24 -6.92
CA LYS A 144 -25.73 12.09 -7.89
C LYS A 144 -26.85 11.34 -8.60
N VAL A 145 -26.57 10.17 -9.14
CA VAL A 145 -27.58 9.35 -9.85
C VAL A 145 -28.73 8.96 -8.93
N ILE A 146 -28.43 8.52 -7.71
CA ILE A 146 -29.41 8.15 -6.68
C ILE A 146 -30.30 9.34 -6.28
N SER A 147 -29.77 10.56 -6.32
CA SER A 147 -30.52 11.79 -6.01
C SER A 147 -31.17 12.46 -7.22
N GLY A 148 -31.22 11.78 -8.38
CA GLY A 148 -31.88 12.29 -9.59
C GLY A 148 -31.05 13.28 -10.43
N HIS A 149 -29.77 13.45 -10.10
CA HIS A 149 -28.84 14.29 -10.82
C HIS A 149 -28.02 13.48 -11.84
N ARG A 150 -27.52 14.16 -12.88
CA ARG A 150 -26.59 13.53 -13.82
C ARG A 150 -25.22 13.30 -13.16
N PRO A 151 -24.57 12.16 -13.40
CA PRO A 151 -23.22 11.93 -12.91
C PRO A 151 -22.25 12.91 -13.56
N THR A 152 -21.16 13.22 -12.87
CA THR A 152 -20.06 14.00 -13.43
C THR A 152 -19.28 13.09 -14.37
N SER A 153 -19.24 13.43 -15.66
CA SER A 153 -18.47 12.67 -16.64
C SER A 153 -16.99 13.01 -16.64
N LYS A 154 -16.59 14.13 -16.02
CA LYS A 154 -15.21 14.61 -16.06
C LYS A 154 -14.33 13.85 -15.07
N ILE A 155 -13.36 13.12 -15.60
CA ILE A 155 -12.21 12.62 -14.84
C ILE A 155 -11.17 13.73 -14.83
N ASP A 156 -10.62 14.03 -13.65
CA ASP A 156 -9.70 15.17 -13.44
C ASP A 156 -8.42 14.76 -12.71
N GLY A 157 -8.17 13.46 -12.58
CA GLY A 157 -7.01 12.94 -11.84
C GLY A 157 -7.18 12.94 -10.33
N THR A 158 -8.39 13.19 -9.79
CA THR A 158 -8.70 12.94 -8.38
C THR A 158 -8.31 11.50 -8.01
N PHE A 159 -7.44 11.34 -7.00
CA PHE A 159 -6.93 10.03 -6.58
C PHE A 159 -7.38 9.67 -5.16
N SER A 160 -7.57 10.66 -4.29
CA SER A 160 -8.12 10.44 -2.95
C SER A 160 -9.18 11.47 -2.58
N ILE A 161 -10.18 11.00 -1.83
CA ILE A 161 -11.29 11.79 -1.31
C ILE A 161 -11.42 11.49 0.17
N ARG A 162 -11.48 12.51 1.02
CA ARG A 162 -11.79 12.33 2.45
C ARG A 162 -13.02 13.12 2.84
N GLU A 163 -13.82 12.56 3.74
CA GLU A 163 -14.93 13.27 4.38
C GLU A 163 -14.45 13.94 5.67
N ALA A 164 -14.51 15.26 5.73
CA ALA A 164 -14.19 16.03 6.93
C ALA A 164 -15.22 17.16 7.09
N ASN A 165 -15.77 17.34 8.29
CA ASN A 165 -16.73 18.40 8.62
C ASN A 165 -17.92 18.50 7.63
N GLY A 166 -18.42 17.36 7.16
CA GLY A 166 -19.54 17.29 6.20
C GLY A 166 -19.18 17.71 4.77
N GLN A 167 -17.89 17.89 4.47
CA GLN A 167 -17.38 18.23 3.14
C GLN A 167 -16.51 17.10 2.58
N ARG A 168 -16.51 16.99 1.25
CA ARG A 168 -15.62 16.10 0.50
C ARG A 168 -14.39 16.89 0.08
N ILE A 169 -13.23 16.50 0.59
CA ILE A 169 -11.95 17.10 0.25
C ILE A 169 -11.30 16.20 -0.80
N HIS A 170 -11.14 16.73 -2.00
CA HIS A 170 -10.55 16.04 -3.14
C HIS A 170 -9.05 16.33 -3.20
N ARG A 171 -8.26 15.32 -3.53
CA ARG A 171 -6.83 15.46 -3.78
C ARG A 171 -6.47 14.76 -5.09
N SER A 172 -5.85 15.50 -6.01
CA SER A 172 -5.45 14.97 -7.31
C SER A 172 -4.08 14.30 -7.25
N ALA A 173 -3.81 13.40 -8.20
CA ALA A 173 -2.47 12.83 -8.37
C ALA A 173 -1.43 13.93 -8.67
N TYR A 174 -1.82 15.01 -9.35
CA TYR A 174 -0.93 16.14 -9.66
C TYR A 174 -0.51 16.89 -8.40
N ASP A 175 -1.43 17.13 -7.46
CA ASP A 175 -1.12 17.74 -6.16
C ASP A 175 -0.13 16.85 -5.38
N ILE A 176 -0.39 15.54 -5.39
CA ILE A 176 0.43 14.57 -4.68
C ILE A 176 1.85 14.50 -5.27
N TRP A 177 1.98 14.50 -6.60
CA TRP A 177 3.28 14.53 -7.29
C TRP A 177 4.05 15.83 -7.06
N HIS A 178 3.36 16.96 -7.01
CA HIS A 178 4.00 18.25 -6.74
C HIS A 178 4.68 18.29 -5.36
N GLU A 179 4.08 17.61 -4.38
CA GLU A 179 4.63 17.49 -3.03
C GLU A 179 5.62 16.33 -2.85
N ASP A 180 5.73 15.42 -3.82
CA ASP A 180 6.53 14.21 -3.68
C ASP A 180 8.02 14.50 -3.91
N PRO A 181 8.87 14.42 -2.87
CA PRO A 181 10.30 14.73 -3.01
C PRO A 181 11.06 13.71 -3.88
N TYR A 182 10.47 12.55 -4.17
CA TYR A 182 11.11 11.47 -4.93
C TYR A 182 10.78 11.50 -6.41
N LEU A 183 9.78 12.28 -6.82
CA LEU A 183 9.47 12.48 -8.23
C LEU A 183 10.11 13.78 -8.73
N LYS A 184 11.25 13.65 -9.41
CA LYS A 184 11.98 14.81 -9.95
C LYS A 184 11.28 15.50 -11.12
N ALA A 185 10.37 14.79 -11.79
CA ALA A 185 9.64 15.30 -12.95
C ALA A 185 8.51 16.25 -12.51
N SER A 186 8.39 17.39 -13.18
CA SER A 186 7.24 18.29 -12.97
C SER A 186 6.07 17.83 -13.83
N ILE A 187 5.00 17.35 -13.19
CA ILE A 187 3.79 16.84 -13.84
C ILE A 187 2.56 17.59 -13.30
N PRO A 188 2.32 18.84 -13.75
CA PRO A 188 1.22 19.67 -13.25
C PRO A 188 -0.17 19.28 -13.78
N ASP A 189 -0.25 18.54 -14.89
CA ASP A 189 -1.50 18.18 -15.55
C ASP A 189 -1.37 16.90 -16.41
N PHE A 190 -2.49 16.46 -16.99
CA PHE A 190 -2.54 15.26 -17.84
C PHE A 190 -1.69 15.38 -19.10
N ALA A 191 -1.60 16.57 -19.70
CA ALA A 191 -0.80 16.76 -20.91
C ALA A 191 0.71 16.60 -20.61
N ALA A 192 1.18 17.10 -19.46
CA ALA A 192 2.52 16.88 -18.97
C ALA A 192 2.78 15.40 -18.64
N LEU A 193 1.81 14.71 -18.03
CA LEU A 193 1.90 13.27 -17.77
C LEU A 193 2.10 12.48 -19.07
N ARG A 194 1.30 12.76 -20.10
CA ARG A 194 1.41 12.10 -21.42
C ARG A 194 2.75 12.36 -22.09
N ARG A 195 3.28 13.59 -22.01
CA ARG A 195 4.62 13.91 -22.54
C ARG A 195 5.71 13.14 -21.82
N PHE A 196 5.65 13.07 -20.49
CA PHE A 196 6.61 12.33 -19.69
C PHE A 196 6.56 10.82 -19.99
N GLN A 197 5.37 10.24 -20.06
CA GLN A 197 5.16 8.85 -20.44
C GLN A 197 5.70 8.56 -21.85
N ALA A 198 5.38 9.39 -22.84
CA ALA A 198 5.89 9.24 -24.20
C ALA A 198 7.42 9.24 -24.24
N PHE A 199 8.05 10.19 -23.54
CA PHE A 199 9.51 10.25 -23.40
C PHE A 199 10.09 8.94 -22.82
N LEU A 200 9.48 8.38 -21.76
CA LEU A 200 9.92 7.11 -21.18
C LEU A 200 9.75 5.92 -22.13
N ARG A 201 8.77 5.95 -23.04
CA ARG A 201 8.57 4.87 -24.03
C ARG A 201 9.53 5.00 -25.22
N GLU A 202 9.89 6.22 -25.61
CA GLU A 202 10.89 6.50 -26.65
C GLU A 202 12.33 6.27 -26.15
N HIS A 203 12.57 6.55 -24.87
CA HIS A 203 13.87 6.44 -24.21
C HIS A 203 13.79 5.58 -22.94
N PRO A 204 13.53 4.27 -23.06
CA PRO A 204 13.24 3.39 -21.92
C PRO A 204 14.45 3.11 -21.02
N ILE A 205 15.67 3.36 -21.50
CA ILE A 205 16.92 3.10 -20.81
C ILE A 205 17.77 4.37 -20.89
N ASP A 206 18.18 4.93 -19.75
CA ASP A 206 19.15 6.04 -19.73
C ASP A 206 20.59 5.54 -19.69
N THR A 207 21.54 6.47 -19.62
CA THR A 207 22.97 6.18 -19.56
C THR A 207 23.36 5.29 -18.37
N THR A 208 22.74 5.48 -17.20
CA THR A 208 23.06 4.70 -16.00
C THR A 208 22.54 3.28 -16.11
N MET A 209 21.27 3.11 -16.53
CA MET A 209 20.68 1.81 -16.78
C MET A 209 21.42 1.07 -17.90
N THR A 210 21.87 1.79 -18.94
CA THR A 210 22.69 1.23 -20.03
C THR A 210 23.96 0.59 -19.47
N ALA A 211 24.73 1.32 -18.66
CA ALA A 211 25.96 0.79 -18.07
C ALA A 211 25.70 -0.45 -17.20
N ARG A 212 24.62 -0.44 -16.42
CA ARG A 212 24.25 -1.56 -15.53
C ARG A 212 23.79 -2.79 -16.31
N LEU A 213 22.84 -2.63 -17.22
CA LEU A 213 22.32 -3.73 -18.04
C LEU A 213 23.39 -4.28 -18.98
N GLN A 214 24.24 -3.42 -19.55
CA GLN A 214 25.39 -3.87 -20.33
C GLN A 214 26.33 -4.75 -19.49
N SER A 215 26.65 -4.33 -18.27
CA SER A 215 27.45 -5.14 -17.35
C SER A 215 26.77 -6.47 -17.01
N PHE A 216 25.46 -6.49 -16.86
CA PHE A 216 24.69 -7.69 -16.56
C PHE A 216 24.66 -8.67 -17.75
N PHE A 217 24.29 -8.20 -18.96
CA PHE A 217 24.15 -9.05 -20.15
C PHE A 217 25.48 -9.52 -20.75
N ASN A 218 26.56 -8.76 -20.56
CA ASN A 218 27.91 -9.17 -21.01
C ASN A 218 28.62 -10.08 -19.99
N ALA A 219 28.10 -10.22 -18.77
CA ALA A 219 28.68 -11.13 -17.81
C ALA A 219 28.41 -12.58 -18.22
N PRO A 220 29.40 -13.50 -18.12
CA PRO A 220 29.18 -14.92 -18.40
C PRO A 220 28.25 -15.59 -17.37
N ILE A 221 28.19 -15.03 -16.17
CA ILE A 221 27.19 -15.31 -15.12
C ILE A 221 27.13 -14.08 -14.20
N THR A 222 25.94 -13.72 -13.71
CA THR A 222 25.83 -12.73 -12.62
C THR A 222 26.50 -13.32 -11.38
N VAL A 223 27.52 -12.65 -10.86
CA VAL A 223 28.46 -13.27 -9.94
C VAL A 223 28.17 -12.88 -8.48
N GLY A 224 27.62 -13.82 -7.71
CA GLY A 224 27.36 -13.73 -6.26
C GLY A 224 26.82 -15.04 -5.67
N PHE A 225 26.87 -15.22 -4.35
CA PHE A 225 26.45 -16.47 -3.66
C PHE A 225 25.06 -16.96 -4.07
N ARG A 226 24.09 -16.04 -4.20
CA ARG A 226 22.70 -16.35 -4.56
C ARG A 226 22.56 -16.85 -6.00
N ASP A 227 23.30 -16.26 -6.94
CA ASP A 227 23.28 -16.65 -8.33
C ASP A 227 23.95 -18.02 -8.52
N THR A 228 24.95 -18.36 -7.69
CA THR A 228 25.49 -19.72 -7.64
C THR A 228 24.48 -20.74 -7.11
N LEU A 229 23.76 -20.44 -6.02
CA LEU A 229 22.71 -21.33 -5.52
C LEU A 229 21.66 -21.61 -6.60
N ARG A 230 21.25 -20.58 -7.34
CA ARG A 230 20.32 -20.74 -8.46
C ARG A 230 20.89 -21.56 -9.60
N PHE A 231 22.16 -21.34 -9.96
CA PHE A 231 22.83 -22.14 -10.98
C PHE A 231 22.83 -23.63 -10.60
N LEU A 232 23.06 -23.94 -9.33
CA LEU A 232 22.96 -25.31 -8.80
C LEU A 232 21.53 -25.86 -8.83
N GLU A 233 20.52 -25.00 -8.64
CA GLU A 233 19.10 -25.32 -8.80
C GLU A 233 18.64 -25.35 -10.28
N GLY A 234 19.54 -25.11 -11.24
CA GLY A 234 19.27 -25.17 -12.69
C GLY A 234 18.90 -23.83 -13.35
N GLY A 235 18.92 -22.71 -12.63
CA GLY A 235 18.72 -21.36 -13.17
C GLY A 235 19.87 -20.95 -14.10
N ARG A 236 19.53 -20.31 -15.23
CA ARG A 236 20.52 -19.88 -16.24
C ARG A 236 20.56 -18.37 -16.39
N HIS A 237 21.77 -17.82 -16.52
CA HIS A 237 21.99 -16.42 -16.88
C HIS A 237 21.71 -16.22 -18.39
N PRO A 238 21.16 -15.08 -18.83
CA PRO A 238 20.96 -14.80 -20.25
C PRO A 238 22.29 -14.86 -21.01
N ASN A 239 22.27 -15.44 -22.21
CA ASN A 239 23.48 -15.70 -22.99
C ASN A 239 23.51 -14.95 -24.32
N LEU A 240 22.91 -13.76 -24.41
CA LEU A 240 22.76 -13.01 -25.66
C LEU A 240 23.84 -11.93 -25.89
N GLY A 241 24.46 -11.44 -24.81
CA GLY A 241 25.25 -10.22 -24.86
C GLY A 241 24.39 -8.95 -24.95
N TRP A 242 25.00 -7.79 -24.67
CA TRP A 242 24.29 -6.52 -24.54
C TRP A 242 23.61 -6.05 -25.82
N ASP A 243 24.29 -6.09 -26.97
CA ASP A 243 23.76 -5.47 -28.19
C ASP A 243 22.48 -6.18 -28.68
N LYS A 244 22.45 -7.52 -28.63
CA LYS A 244 21.25 -8.31 -28.96
C LYS A 244 20.13 -8.08 -27.94
N ALA A 245 20.46 -8.01 -26.65
CA ALA A 245 19.48 -7.73 -25.61
C ALA A 245 18.85 -6.33 -25.76
N LEU A 246 19.67 -5.32 -26.06
CA LEU A 246 19.23 -3.95 -26.29
C LEU A 246 18.30 -3.85 -27.51
N ASP A 247 18.64 -4.53 -28.62
CA ASP A 247 17.76 -4.61 -29.80
C ASP A 247 16.39 -5.22 -29.46
N ILE A 248 16.37 -6.34 -28.73
CA ILE A 248 15.11 -6.96 -28.28
C ILE A 248 14.29 -6.02 -27.41
N ILE A 249 14.92 -5.29 -26.49
CA ILE A 249 14.24 -4.31 -25.65
C ILE A 249 13.61 -3.21 -26.52
N HIS A 250 14.37 -2.59 -27.42
CA HIS A 250 13.85 -1.54 -28.31
C HIS A 250 12.70 -2.04 -29.19
N ARG A 251 12.84 -3.21 -29.81
CA ARG A 251 11.77 -3.81 -30.61
C ARG A 251 10.52 -4.13 -29.79
N SER A 252 10.68 -4.51 -28.52
CA SER A 252 9.56 -4.75 -27.61
C SER A 252 8.80 -3.45 -27.29
N PHE A 253 9.51 -2.34 -27.05
CA PHE A 253 8.87 -1.02 -26.86
C PHE A 253 8.20 -0.52 -28.15
N MET A 254 8.80 -0.73 -29.32
CA MET A 254 8.18 -0.39 -30.60
C MET A 254 6.91 -1.20 -30.90
N ALA A 255 6.90 -2.48 -30.53
CA ALA A 255 5.74 -3.36 -30.74
C ALA A 255 4.61 -3.09 -29.72
N HIS A 256 4.96 -2.61 -28.53
CA HIS A 256 4.04 -2.44 -27.40
C HIS A 256 4.18 -1.06 -26.70
N PRO A 257 4.09 0.06 -27.43
CA PRO A 257 4.37 1.39 -26.86
C PRO A 257 3.27 1.87 -25.91
N GLU A 258 2.03 1.40 -26.11
CA GLU A 258 0.84 1.90 -25.41
C GLU A 258 0.39 1.02 -24.23
N GLU A 259 1.22 0.05 -23.80
CA GLU A 259 0.85 -0.84 -22.71
C GLU A 259 0.68 -0.06 -21.40
N ASN A 260 -0.52 -0.22 -20.84
CA ASN A 260 -0.90 0.25 -19.53
C ASN A 260 -0.85 -0.93 -18.55
N PHE A 261 0.01 -0.84 -17.54
CA PHE A 261 0.21 -1.89 -16.55
C PHE A 261 -0.50 -1.62 -15.24
N LEU A 262 -1.14 -0.46 -15.05
CA LEU A 262 -1.85 -0.13 -13.82
C LEU A 262 -3.36 -0.08 -14.05
N PRO A 263 -4.16 -0.78 -13.23
CA PRO A 263 -5.60 -0.57 -13.21
C PRO A 263 -5.92 0.80 -12.59
N PRO A 264 -6.85 1.58 -13.16
CA PRO A 264 -7.39 2.77 -12.53
C PRO A 264 -7.86 2.54 -11.09
N GLU A 265 -7.53 3.47 -10.19
CA GLU A 265 -7.89 3.40 -8.78
C GLU A 265 -8.32 4.76 -8.23
N ILE A 266 -9.23 4.75 -7.26
CA ILE A 266 -9.58 5.92 -6.43
C ILE A 266 -9.77 5.50 -4.97
N ASN A 267 -9.31 6.35 -4.05
CA ASN A 267 -9.28 6.10 -2.62
C ASN A 267 -10.27 7.00 -1.87
N TYR A 268 -10.93 6.45 -0.86
CA TYR A 268 -11.79 7.18 0.06
C TYR A 268 -11.31 6.97 1.48
N TYR A 269 -11.36 8.02 2.31
CA TYR A 269 -11.18 7.91 3.75
C TYR A 269 -12.42 8.43 4.45
N THR A 270 -13.16 7.50 5.05
CA THR A 270 -14.41 7.79 5.75
C THR A 270 -14.64 6.76 6.85
N LYS A 271 -15.77 6.88 7.55
CA LYS A 271 -16.17 6.02 8.65
C LYS A 271 -16.27 4.56 8.21
N SER A 272 -15.94 3.66 9.12
CA SER A 272 -15.99 2.22 8.89
C SER A 272 -17.41 1.74 8.63
N ILE A 273 -17.63 1.04 7.51
CA ILE A 273 -18.87 0.31 7.20
C ILE A 273 -19.16 -0.85 8.16
N ALA A 274 -18.23 -1.19 9.06
CA ALA A 274 -18.50 -2.10 10.16
C ALA A 274 -19.47 -1.49 11.19
N LEU A 275 -19.47 -0.15 11.32
CA LEU A 275 -20.37 0.58 12.21
C LEU A 275 -21.70 0.85 11.53
N HIS A 276 -22.81 0.51 12.20
CA HIS A 276 -24.15 0.88 11.76
C HIS A 276 -24.37 2.41 11.87
N PRO A 277 -25.09 3.06 10.92
CA PRO A 277 -25.34 4.50 10.95
C PRO A 277 -25.93 5.01 12.27
N ASP A 278 -26.90 4.30 12.85
CA ASP A 278 -27.47 4.65 14.15
C ASP A 278 -26.44 4.64 15.29
N THR A 279 -25.47 3.72 15.25
CA THR A 279 -24.37 3.67 16.21
C THR A 279 -23.47 4.88 16.03
N VAL A 280 -23.16 5.27 14.80
CA VAL A 280 -22.39 6.48 14.49
C VAL A 280 -23.10 7.73 15.00
N VAL A 281 -24.41 7.86 14.77
CA VAL A 281 -25.21 8.99 15.27
C VAL A 281 -25.21 9.04 16.80
N ARG A 282 -25.38 7.89 17.46
CA ARG A 282 -25.34 7.79 18.92
C ARG A 282 -23.99 8.18 19.50
N ILE A 283 -22.88 7.68 18.92
CA ILE A 283 -21.52 8.04 19.35
C ILE A 283 -21.27 9.54 19.11
N SER A 284 -21.66 10.06 17.93
CA SER A 284 -21.50 11.49 17.61
C SER A 284 -22.20 12.37 18.63
N LYS A 285 -23.46 12.07 18.98
CA LYS A 285 -24.20 12.81 20.03
C LYS A 285 -23.51 12.75 21.39
N ALA A 286 -23.04 11.57 21.79
CA ALA A 286 -22.33 11.41 23.07
C ALA A 286 -21.00 12.18 23.08
N ASN A 287 -20.25 12.15 21.98
CA ASN A 287 -19.00 12.89 21.82
C ASN A 287 -19.23 14.40 21.84
N THR A 288 -20.30 14.91 21.22
CA THR A 288 -20.67 16.33 21.31
C THR A 288 -20.94 16.76 22.76
N VAL A 289 -21.58 15.91 23.56
CA VAL A 289 -21.79 16.18 24.99
C VAL A 289 -20.44 16.21 25.71
N ALA A 290 -19.60 15.20 25.53
CA ALA A 290 -18.26 15.14 26.12
C ALA A 290 -17.39 16.35 25.74
N ALA A 291 -17.37 16.74 24.47
CA ALA A 291 -16.64 17.92 23.98
C ALA A 291 -17.16 19.22 24.60
N SER A 292 -18.47 19.34 24.84
CA SER A 292 -19.06 20.51 25.52
C SER A 292 -18.61 20.62 26.98
N TYR A 293 -18.52 19.49 27.70
CA TYR A 293 -17.96 19.50 29.06
C TYR A 293 -16.45 19.75 29.06
N PHE A 294 -15.73 19.21 28.07
CA PHE A 294 -14.29 19.45 27.94
C PHE A 294 -13.99 20.92 27.62
N ALA A 295 -14.80 21.58 26.79
CA ALA A 295 -14.70 23.01 26.51
C ALA A 295 -14.87 23.86 27.79
N LYS A 296 -15.86 23.55 28.64
CA LYS A 296 -16.01 24.20 29.95
C LYS A 296 -14.80 23.97 30.85
N TRP A 297 -14.24 22.76 30.80
CA TRP A 297 -13.06 22.42 31.58
C TRP A 297 -11.81 23.15 31.09
N LEU A 298 -11.66 23.35 29.77
CA LEU A 298 -10.62 24.19 29.18
C LEU A 298 -10.72 25.62 29.71
N VAL A 299 -11.92 26.22 29.73
CA VAL A 299 -12.12 27.58 30.28
C VAL A 299 -11.72 27.65 31.76
N ALA A 300 -12.03 26.61 32.54
CA ALA A 300 -11.71 26.58 33.97
C ALA A 300 -10.22 26.38 34.28
N ARG A 301 -9.45 25.74 33.39
CA ARG A 301 -8.04 25.36 33.61
C ARG A 301 -7.04 26.24 32.86
N LEU A 302 -7.43 26.82 31.73
CA LEU A 302 -6.56 27.68 30.93
C LEU A 302 -6.54 29.11 31.47
N PRO A 303 -5.43 29.85 31.27
CA PRO A 303 -5.36 31.28 31.52
C PRO A 303 -6.53 32.05 30.88
N PHE A 304 -7.19 32.90 31.67
CA PHE A 304 -8.38 33.65 31.26
C PHE A 304 -8.17 34.47 29.96
N ASN A 305 -7.01 35.13 29.83
CA ASN A 305 -6.67 35.90 28.64
C ASN A 305 -6.59 35.07 27.35
N TRP A 306 -6.39 33.75 27.43
CA TRP A 306 -6.37 32.87 26.26
C TRP A 306 -7.78 32.53 25.76
N THR A 307 -8.76 32.47 26.65
CA THR A 307 -10.13 31.99 26.33
C THR A 307 -11.16 33.12 26.22
N THR A 308 -10.91 34.28 26.83
CA THR A 308 -11.84 35.44 26.87
C THR A 308 -12.33 35.96 25.53
N HIS A 309 -11.53 35.83 24.47
CA HIS A 309 -11.85 36.35 23.15
C HIS A 309 -12.46 35.29 22.21
N ILE A 310 -12.66 34.07 22.71
CA ILE A 310 -13.09 32.92 21.93
C ILE A 310 -14.56 32.64 22.22
N SER A 311 -15.36 32.43 21.19
CA SER A 311 -16.76 32.06 21.35
C SER A 311 -16.93 30.66 21.91
N ASP A 312 -18.07 30.38 22.57
CA ASP A 312 -18.40 29.03 23.05
C ASP A 312 -18.39 27.98 21.94
N SER A 313 -18.81 28.36 20.72
CA SER A 313 -18.75 27.49 19.54
C SER A 313 -17.32 27.15 19.13
N GLU A 314 -16.42 28.13 19.12
CA GLU A 314 -15.01 27.89 18.78
C GLU A 314 -14.31 27.05 19.86
N LEU A 315 -14.61 27.31 21.15
CA LEU A 315 -14.12 26.48 22.25
C LEU A 315 -14.60 25.03 22.14
N HIS A 316 -15.86 24.83 21.72
CA HIS A 316 -16.38 23.50 21.45
C HIS A 316 -15.64 22.81 20.29
N GLU A 317 -15.38 23.50 19.19
CA GLU A 317 -14.62 22.96 18.06
C GLU A 317 -13.17 22.60 18.45
N ILE A 318 -12.51 23.46 19.23
CA ILE A 318 -11.17 23.19 19.79
C ILE A 318 -11.21 21.95 20.69
N ALA A 319 -12.19 21.87 21.59
CA ALA A 319 -12.37 20.74 22.51
C ALA A 319 -12.63 19.43 21.76
N SER A 320 -13.52 19.43 20.78
CA SER A 320 -13.80 18.26 19.93
C SER A 320 -12.53 17.82 19.21
N GLY A 321 -11.82 18.77 18.59
CA GLY A 321 -10.57 18.49 17.88
C GLY A 321 -9.48 17.86 18.75
N ILE A 322 -9.30 18.36 19.97
CA ILE A 322 -8.35 17.79 20.95
C ILE A 322 -8.75 16.36 21.31
N LEU A 323 -10.04 16.13 21.62
CA LEU A 323 -10.52 14.80 22.00
C LEU A 323 -10.45 13.80 20.84
N GLU A 324 -10.72 14.25 19.61
CA GLU A 324 -10.63 13.45 18.40
C GLU A 324 -9.20 12.97 18.15
N ILE A 325 -8.20 13.85 18.10
CA ILE A 325 -6.78 13.47 17.94
C ILE A 325 -6.34 12.54 19.08
N HIS A 326 -6.71 12.87 20.32
CA HIS A 326 -6.30 12.08 21.49
C HIS A 326 -6.80 10.62 21.42
N HIS A 327 -8.03 10.42 20.93
CA HIS A 327 -8.63 9.09 20.78
C HIS A 327 -8.47 8.50 19.38
N GLU A 328 -7.79 9.18 18.46
CA GLU A 328 -7.46 8.65 17.13
C GLU A 328 -6.57 7.40 17.24
N TYR A 329 -6.36 6.71 16.12
CA TYR A 329 -5.42 5.61 16.08
C TYR A 329 -4.06 6.00 16.67
N PRO A 330 -3.41 5.11 17.45
CA PRO A 330 -2.12 5.41 18.06
C PRO A 330 -1.08 5.82 17.01
N LEU A 331 -0.46 6.97 17.23
CA LEU A 331 0.66 7.47 16.44
C LEU A 331 1.96 7.26 17.21
N PHE A 332 3.00 6.87 16.46
CA PHE A 332 4.30 6.55 17.02
C PHE A 332 5.36 7.41 16.38
N GLU A 333 6.12 8.11 17.21
CA GLU A 333 7.34 8.76 16.76
C GLU A 333 8.35 7.69 16.34
N VAL A 334 8.99 7.93 15.20
CA VAL A 334 9.97 7.03 14.64
C VAL A 334 11.26 7.12 15.44
N GLU A 335 11.66 6.01 16.07
CA GLU A 335 12.94 5.90 16.76
C GLU A 335 14.07 5.84 15.71
N PRO A 336 15.06 6.76 15.77
CA PRO A 336 16.17 6.76 14.83
C PRO A 336 17.03 5.49 15.00
N TYR A 337 17.43 4.89 13.89
CA TYR A 337 18.35 3.75 13.90
C TYR A 337 19.75 4.14 14.39
N SER A 338 20.31 3.37 15.33
CA SER A 338 21.66 3.61 15.91
C SER A 338 22.64 2.43 15.78
N GLY A 339 22.40 1.45 14.91
CA GLY A 339 23.33 0.34 14.63
C GLY A 339 22.80 -1.08 14.91
N VAL A 340 23.63 -2.09 14.64
CA VAL A 340 23.27 -3.53 14.64
C VAL A 340 22.99 -4.07 16.05
N PHE A 341 23.55 -3.45 17.10
CA PHE A 341 23.20 -3.65 18.50
C PHE A 341 22.57 -2.39 19.09
N SER A 342 21.60 -1.82 18.38
CA SER A 342 20.93 -0.61 18.84
C SER A 342 19.95 -0.89 19.97
N THR A 343 19.85 0.07 20.89
CA THR A 343 18.77 0.15 21.88
C THR A 343 17.39 0.08 21.24
N ALA A 344 17.23 0.58 20.01
CA ALA A 344 16.01 0.46 19.21
C ALA A 344 15.65 -1.01 18.87
N GLY A 345 16.63 -1.83 18.48
CA GLY A 345 16.42 -3.26 18.22
C GLY A 345 16.01 -4.03 19.48
N LEU A 346 16.66 -3.77 20.61
CA LEU A 346 16.28 -4.37 21.90
C LEU A 346 14.88 -3.95 22.34
N ARG A 347 14.51 -2.67 22.17
CA ARG A 347 13.16 -2.16 22.45
C ARG A 347 12.10 -2.82 21.57
N LEU A 348 12.37 -3.00 20.28
CA LEU A 348 11.48 -3.73 19.38
C LEU A 348 11.26 -5.16 19.88
N LEU A 349 12.33 -5.90 20.18
CA LEU A 349 12.23 -7.28 20.69
C LEU A 349 11.42 -7.34 22.00
N LEU A 350 11.66 -6.40 22.92
CA LEU A 350 10.91 -6.33 24.17
C LEU A 350 9.43 -6.04 23.93
N ARG A 351 9.10 -5.06 23.06
CA ARG A 351 7.71 -4.73 22.70
C ARG A 351 7.01 -5.91 22.01
N LEU A 352 7.70 -6.61 21.12
CA LEU A 352 7.20 -7.82 20.48
C LEU A 352 6.91 -8.93 21.50
N ALA A 353 7.84 -9.19 22.42
CA ALA A 353 7.66 -10.18 23.47
C ALA A 353 6.47 -9.85 24.38
N VAL A 354 6.34 -8.59 24.80
CA VAL A 354 5.22 -8.11 25.62
C VAL A 354 3.90 -8.19 24.85
N GLY A 355 3.85 -7.68 23.62
CA GLY A 355 2.65 -7.73 22.76
C GLY A 355 2.20 -9.17 22.47
N THR A 356 3.16 -10.07 22.26
CA THR A 356 2.91 -11.51 22.11
C THR A 356 2.31 -12.11 23.37
N LEU A 357 2.89 -11.85 24.54
CA LEU A 357 2.37 -12.36 25.81
C LEU A 357 0.95 -11.83 26.10
N ILE A 358 0.71 -10.55 25.83
CA ILE A 358 -0.62 -9.93 25.93
C ILE A 358 -1.61 -10.62 24.98
N HIS A 359 -1.24 -10.82 23.71
CA HIS A 359 -2.08 -11.52 22.73
C HIS A 359 -2.39 -12.97 23.17
N LEU A 360 -1.37 -13.73 23.57
CA LEU A 360 -1.52 -15.13 24.01
C LEU A 360 -2.32 -15.28 25.31
N SER A 361 -2.28 -14.28 26.19
CA SER A 361 -3.07 -14.29 27.43
C SER A 361 -4.57 -14.00 27.21
N GLY A 362 -4.94 -13.47 26.03
CA GLY A 362 -6.32 -13.06 25.74
C GLY A 362 -6.80 -11.87 26.56
N ILE A 363 -5.91 -11.14 27.23
CA ILE A 363 -6.24 -9.96 28.02
C ILE A 363 -6.57 -8.81 27.07
N ASP A 364 -7.71 -8.15 27.31
CA ASP A 364 -8.05 -6.92 26.61
C ASP A 364 -7.38 -5.72 27.27
N ILE A 365 -6.50 -5.05 26.52
CA ILE A 365 -5.77 -3.87 26.97
C ILE A 365 -6.24 -2.69 26.13
N PRO A 366 -6.64 -1.56 26.75
CA PRO A 366 -7.04 -0.38 26.01
C PRO A 366 -5.97 0.08 25.03
N GLU A 367 -6.40 0.53 23.85
CA GLU A 367 -5.50 1.16 22.88
C GLU A 367 -4.81 2.39 23.51
N ARG A 368 -3.53 2.57 23.19
CA ARG A 368 -2.78 3.77 23.55
C ARG A 368 -3.48 5.02 23.00
N ARG A 369 -3.51 6.09 23.78
CA ARG A 369 -4.01 7.41 23.35
C ARG A 369 -2.86 8.33 22.94
N ASN A 370 -3.14 9.26 22.05
CA ASN A 370 -2.15 10.19 21.52
C ASN A 370 -1.95 11.38 22.48
N PRO A 371 -0.71 11.66 22.95
CA PRO A 371 -0.44 12.96 23.56
C PRO A 371 -0.57 14.05 22.49
N ILE A 372 -1.07 15.22 22.85
CA ILE A 372 -1.20 16.35 21.93
C ILE A 372 0.18 17.03 21.82
N SER A 373 0.84 16.82 20.69
CA SER A 373 2.04 17.56 20.29
C SER A 373 1.66 18.77 19.43
N GLU A 374 2.62 19.67 19.19
CA GLU A 374 2.42 20.80 18.27
C GLU A 374 2.14 20.31 16.84
N SER A 375 2.85 19.27 16.38
CA SER A 375 2.64 18.68 15.05
C SER A 375 1.24 18.10 14.88
N LEU A 376 0.71 17.40 15.89
CA LEU A 376 -0.65 16.85 15.84
C LEU A 376 -1.69 17.95 15.94
N ALA A 377 -1.48 18.94 16.80
CA ALA A 377 -2.39 20.07 16.94
C ALA A 377 -2.55 20.86 15.63
N GLN A 378 -1.49 20.95 14.82
CA GLN A 378 -1.54 21.59 13.50
C GLN A 378 -2.43 20.85 12.49
N GLN A 379 -2.67 19.55 12.66
CA GLN A 379 -3.52 18.76 11.76
C GLN A 379 -5.02 19.10 11.93
N VAL A 380 -5.41 19.67 13.07
CA VAL A 380 -6.80 20.05 13.35
C VAL A 380 -6.95 21.56 13.36
N ARG A 381 -7.57 22.07 12.30
CA ARG A 381 -7.66 23.51 11.98
C ARG A 381 -8.13 24.41 13.14
N PRO A 382 -9.17 24.07 13.93
CA PRO A 382 -9.55 24.88 15.09
C PRO A 382 -8.44 24.99 16.14
N VAL A 383 -7.74 23.88 16.42
CA VAL A 383 -6.64 23.84 17.41
C VAL A 383 -5.42 24.59 16.87
N ALA A 384 -5.07 24.38 15.60
CA ALA A 384 -3.97 25.07 14.93
C ALA A 384 -4.13 26.60 14.99
N ARG A 385 -5.30 27.11 14.59
CA ARG A 385 -5.64 28.54 14.63
C ARG A 385 -5.55 29.13 16.03
N PHE A 386 -6.03 28.38 17.02
CA PHE A 386 -5.93 28.79 18.42
C PHE A 386 -4.47 28.93 18.86
N LEU A 387 -3.63 27.94 18.53
CA LEU A 387 -2.20 27.98 18.84
C LEU A 387 -1.46 29.10 18.11
N GLU A 388 -1.80 29.38 16.85
CA GLU A 388 -1.22 30.48 16.07
C GLU A 388 -1.41 31.84 16.76
N GLY A 389 -2.54 32.05 17.43
CA GLY A 389 -2.84 33.25 18.21
C GLY A 389 -2.07 33.38 19.53
N LEU A 390 -1.36 32.34 19.97
CA LEU A 390 -0.56 32.34 21.19
C LEU A 390 0.93 32.59 20.90
N SER A 391 1.62 33.18 21.88
CA SER A 391 3.09 33.25 21.90
C SER A 391 3.70 31.84 21.98
N GLU A 392 4.96 31.67 21.53
CA GLU A 392 5.64 30.36 21.55
C GLU A 392 5.68 29.73 22.96
N SER A 393 5.97 30.53 23.99
CA SER A 393 5.95 30.07 25.40
C SER A 393 4.55 29.65 25.85
N ASP A 394 3.51 30.34 25.40
CA ASP A 394 2.12 30.03 25.73
C ASP A 394 1.63 28.77 25.02
N ARG A 395 2.09 28.51 23.78
CA ARG A 395 1.81 27.25 23.06
C ARG A 395 2.32 26.05 23.84
N SER A 396 3.59 26.08 24.27
CA SER A 396 4.15 24.99 25.08
C SER A 396 3.40 24.78 26.39
N LYS A 397 3.06 25.88 27.08
CA LYS A 397 2.29 25.83 28.33
C LYS A 397 0.88 25.28 28.11
N PHE A 398 0.21 25.65 27.02
CA PHE A 398 -1.09 25.10 26.63
C PHE A 398 -1.02 23.58 26.45
N LEU A 399 -0.03 23.09 25.68
CA LEU A 399 0.13 21.65 25.44
C LEU A 399 0.36 20.87 26.74
N VAL A 400 1.13 21.41 27.68
CA VAL A 400 1.35 20.79 29.01
C VAL A 400 0.03 20.71 29.79
N ILE A 401 -0.74 21.80 29.85
CA ILE A 401 -2.01 21.83 30.58
C ILE A 401 -3.01 20.84 29.97
N VAL A 402 -3.19 20.87 28.65
CA VAL A 402 -4.14 20.02 27.95
C VAL A 402 -3.78 18.53 28.10
N ASN A 403 -2.50 18.17 27.95
CA ASN A 403 -2.08 16.78 28.16
C ASN A 403 -2.29 16.34 29.62
N GLY A 404 -2.09 17.23 30.60
CA GLY A 404 -2.44 16.97 31.99
C GLY A 404 -3.94 16.69 32.18
N MET A 405 -4.80 17.51 31.56
CA MET A 405 -6.25 17.30 31.59
C MET A 405 -6.67 15.98 30.92
N LEU A 406 -6.06 15.61 29.80
CA LEU A 406 -6.33 14.36 29.11
C LEU A 406 -5.90 13.14 29.93
N TRP A 407 -4.81 13.27 30.71
CA TRP A 407 -4.41 12.24 31.67
C TRP A 407 -5.42 12.12 32.84
N GLU A 408 -5.85 13.25 33.42
CA GLU A 408 -6.92 13.27 34.44
C GLU A 408 -8.20 12.61 33.91
N MET A 409 -8.60 12.93 32.67
CA MET A 409 -9.74 12.32 31.97
C MET A 409 -9.58 10.80 31.81
N ALA A 410 -8.37 10.34 31.45
CA ALA A 410 -8.10 8.92 31.29
C ALA A 410 -8.24 8.16 32.61
N VAL A 411 -7.75 8.72 33.72
CA VAL A 411 -7.90 8.15 35.07
C VAL A 411 -9.36 8.12 35.52
N ALA A 412 -10.13 9.17 35.22
CA ALA A 412 -11.55 9.26 35.57
C ALA A 412 -12.46 8.38 34.69
N GLY A 413 -11.95 7.86 33.57
CA GLY A 413 -12.74 7.07 32.61
C GLY A 413 -13.62 7.91 31.66
N GLY A 414 -13.46 9.23 31.63
CA GLY A 414 -14.22 10.14 30.76
C GLY A 414 -14.03 11.61 31.14
N VAL A 415 -14.64 12.51 30.38
CA VAL A 415 -14.61 13.96 30.63
C VAL A 415 -15.46 14.28 31.87
N PRO A 416 -14.90 14.86 32.94
CA PRO A 416 -15.66 15.20 34.14
C PRO A 416 -16.75 16.25 33.86
N ASP A 417 -17.92 16.07 34.48
CA ASP A 417 -19.06 17.00 34.32
C ASP A 417 -19.10 18.13 35.38
N GLY A 418 -18.22 18.06 36.38
CA GLY A 418 -18.16 18.98 37.52
C GLY A 418 -19.06 18.62 38.71
N ASN A 419 -19.92 17.60 38.58
CA ASN A 419 -20.88 17.13 39.58
C ASN A 419 -20.58 15.70 40.08
N GLY A 420 -19.39 15.17 39.77
CA GLY A 420 -18.98 13.81 40.12
C GLY A 420 -19.33 12.75 39.06
N GLY A 421 -19.90 13.16 37.93
CA GLY A 421 -20.13 12.31 36.75
C GLY A 421 -19.01 12.45 35.70
N VAL A 422 -19.00 11.52 34.74
CA VAL A 422 -18.07 11.53 33.61
C VAL A 422 -18.78 11.20 32.29
N HIS A 423 -18.32 11.82 31.21
CA HIS A 423 -18.79 11.60 29.85
C HIS A 423 -17.69 10.92 29.02
N PRO A 424 -17.85 9.63 28.64
CA PRO A 424 -16.84 8.96 27.85
C PRO A 424 -16.84 9.51 26.43
N PHE A 425 -15.65 9.71 25.88
CA PHE A 425 -15.45 9.98 24.46
C PHE A 425 -15.06 8.67 23.75
N LYS A 426 -15.63 8.42 22.58
CA LYS A 426 -15.34 7.21 21.79
C LYS A 426 -14.94 7.58 20.37
N ARG A 427 -13.83 7.02 19.88
CA ARG A 427 -13.46 7.12 18.47
C ARG A 427 -14.59 6.57 17.60
N ILE A 428 -14.92 7.28 16.52
CA ILE A 428 -15.68 6.71 15.41
C ILE A 428 -14.64 6.17 14.44
N ASP A 429 -14.55 4.85 14.33
CA ASP A 429 -13.52 4.23 13.49
C ASP A 429 -13.63 4.70 12.03
N GLN A 430 -12.49 5.03 11.45
CA GLN A 430 -12.33 5.43 10.06
C GLN A 430 -11.35 4.47 9.39
N THR A 431 -11.56 4.22 8.10
CA THR A 431 -10.63 3.40 7.32
C THR A 431 -10.61 3.86 5.87
N PHE A 432 -9.64 3.35 5.13
CA PHE A 432 -9.56 3.59 3.70
C PHE A 432 -10.38 2.57 2.93
N TYR A 433 -10.98 3.05 1.85
CA TYR A 433 -11.67 2.26 0.83
C TYR A 433 -11.00 2.53 -0.49
N SER A 434 -10.55 1.50 -1.17
CA SER A 434 -9.99 1.64 -2.51
C SER A 434 -10.85 0.97 -3.54
N PHE A 435 -11.32 1.71 -4.53
CA PHE A 435 -11.96 1.14 -5.70
C PHE A 435 -10.92 1.00 -6.81
N GLN A 436 -10.51 -0.23 -7.08
CA GLN A 436 -9.53 -0.56 -8.10
C GLN A 436 -10.23 -1.30 -9.25
N GLU A 437 -9.93 -0.92 -10.48
CA GLU A 437 -10.45 -1.62 -11.66
C GLU A 437 -9.99 -3.09 -11.63
N LYS A 438 -10.92 -4.00 -11.95
CA LYS A 438 -10.63 -5.43 -12.11
C LYS A 438 -9.56 -5.62 -13.19
N ALA A 439 -8.51 -6.38 -12.90
CA ALA A 439 -7.39 -6.57 -13.82
C ALA A 439 -7.82 -7.08 -15.21
N GLN A 440 -8.86 -7.90 -15.25
CA GLN A 440 -9.44 -8.48 -16.46
C GLN A 440 -10.45 -7.57 -17.20
N TYR A 441 -10.83 -6.43 -16.61
CA TYR A 441 -11.92 -5.59 -17.12
C TYR A 441 -11.67 -5.11 -18.55
N SER A 442 -10.45 -4.64 -18.85
CA SER A 442 -10.20 -4.07 -20.17
C SER A 442 -10.34 -5.13 -21.28
N VAL A 443 -9.91 -6.38 -21.04
CA VAL A 443 -10.12 -7.52 -21.94
C VAL A 443 -11.59 -7.88 -22.05
N GLN A 444 -12.28 -7.98 -20.90
CA GLN A 444 -13.70 -8.30 -20.82
C GLN A 444 -14.59 -7.26 -21.52
N SER A 445 -14.18 -5.99 -21.52
CA SER A 445 -14.94 -4.88 -22.12
C SER A 445 -14.98 -4.94 -23.66
N ILE A 446 -13.96 -5.54 -24.28
CA ILE A 446 -13.80 -5.61 -25.74
C ILE A 446 -13.89 -7.05 -26.30
N GLY A 447 -14.09 -8.05 -25.44
CA GLY A 447 -13.98 -9.45 -25.80
C GLY A 447 -14.35 -10.43 -24.70
N SER A 448 -13.71 -11.60 -24.69
CA SER A 448 -13.89 -12.65 -23.69
C SER A 448 -12.58 -12.99 -23.00
N VAL A 449 -12.64 -13.14 -21.68
CA VAL A 449 -11.52 -13.63 -20.85
C VAL A 449 -11.52 -15.14 -20.88
N HIS A 450 -10.36 -15.75 -21.11
CA HIS A 450 -10.16 -17.19 -21.09
C HIS A 450 -9.43 -17.66 -19.85
N ASP A 451 -8.41 -16.90 -19.43
CA ASP A 451 -7.58 -17.26 -18.29
C ASP A 451 -7.09 -16.01 -17.56
N LEU A 452 -6.86 -16.16 -16.26
CA LEU A 452 -6.27 -15.16 -15.38
C LEU A 452 -5.19 -15.84 -14.54
N LEU A 453 -3.95 -15.44 -14.75
CA LEU A 453 -2.76 -16.06 -14.20
C LEU A 453 -1.98 -15.04 -13.36
N THR A 454 -1.21 -15.50 -12.39
CA THR A 454 -0.18 -14.72 -11.70
C THR A 454 1.19 -14.95 -12.35
N MET A 455 2.21 -14.18 -11.95
CA MET A 455 3.59 -14.46 -12.35
C MET A 455 4.08 -15.81 -11.81
N GLU A 456 3.57 -16.26 -10.66
CA GLU A 456 3.91 -17.58 -10.11
C GLU A 456 3.41 -18.71 -11.03
N ASP A 457 2.21 -18.55 -11.60
CA ASP A 457 1.64 -19.54 -12.52
C ASP A 457 2.48 -19.69 -13.80
N LEU A 458 3.15 -18.62 -14.25
CA LEU A 458 4.04 -18.64 -15.41
C LEU A 458 5.27 -19.55 -15.23
N LEU A 459 5.66 -19.86 -13.98
CA LEU A 459 6.78 -20.75 -13.69
C LEU A 459 6.41 -22.23 -13.77
N THR A 460 5.13 -22.56 -13.96
CA THR A 460 4.64 -23.93 -14.12
C THR A 460 4.69 -24.39 -15.57
N SER A 461 4.55 -25.71 -15.80
CA SER A 461 4.43 -26.25 -17.17
C SER A 461 3.23 -25.68 -17.93
N ARG A 462 2.12 -25.41 -17.24
CA ARG A 462 0.95 -24.72 -17.79
C ARG A 462 1.30 -23.30 -18.22
N GLY A 463 1.96 -22.55 -17.34
CA GLY A 463 2.42 -21.20 -17.62
C GLY A 463 3.39 -21.12 -18.79
N GLN A 464 4.29 -22.10 -18.90
CA GLN A 464 5.23 -22.19 -20.01
C GLN A 464 4.51 -22.40 -21.35
N ALA A 465 3.47 -23.25 -21.39
CA ALA A 465 2.65 -23.44 -22.59
C ALA A 465 1.88 -22.17 -22.99
N VAL A 466 1.47 -21.34 -22.01
CA VAL A 466 0.87 -20.03 -22.28
C VAL A 466 1.90 -19.10 -22.93
N LEU A 467 3.12 -19.02 -22.39
CA LEU A 467 4.18 -18.19 -22.99
C LEU A 467 4.53 -18.63 -24.42
N ASP A 468 4.49 -19.93 -24.70
CA ASP A 468 4.78 -20.47 -26.02
C ASP A 468 3.65 -20.22 -27.04
N SER A 469 2.39 -20.23 -26.58
CA SER A 469 1.23 -19.95 -27.44
C SER A 469 0.90 -18.46 -27.60
N HIS A 470 1.43 -17.61 -26.71
CA HIS A 470 1.22 -16.15 -26.69
C HIS A 470 2.56 -15.39 -26.71
N PRO A 471 3.29 -15.35 -27.83
CA PRO A 471 4.63 -14.75 -27.90
C PRO A 471 4.67 -13.24 -27.62
N ALA A 472 3.54 -12.52 -27.83
CA ALA A 472 3.42 -11.11 -27.46
C ALA A 472 3.59 -10.88 -25.95
N LEU A 473 3.20 -11.85 -25.11
CA LEU A 473 3.28 -11.75 -23.66
C LEU A 473 4.72 -11.55 -23.18
N SER A 474 5.68 -12.30 -23.74
CA SER A 474 7.09 -12.17 -23.38
C SER A 474 7.64 -10.77 -23.69
N ARG A 475 7.26 -10.17 -24.83
CA ARG A 475 7.65 -8.78 -25.16
C ARG A 475 7.02 -7.76 -24.21
N LYS A 476 5.73 -7.92 -23.87
CA LYS A 476 5.06 -7.05 -22.91
C LYS A 476 5.71 -7.12 -21.52
N LEU A 477 6.15 -8.31 -21.11
CA LEU A 477 6.90 -8.51 -19.86
C LEU A 477 8.28 -7.82 -19.91
N VAL A 478 8.97 -7.81 -21.06
CA VAL A 478 10.18 -6.99 -21.23
C VAL A 478 9.87 -5.50 -21.00
N VAL A 479 8.83 -4.96 -21.64
CA VAL A 479 8.41 -3.56 -21.46
C VAL A 479 8.09 -3.26 -19.99
N PHE A 480 7.30 -4.12 -19.34
CA PHE A 480 6.93 -4.00 -17.93
C PHE A 480 8.14 -3.94 -17.00
N PHE A 481 9.06 -4.91 -17.09
CA PHE A 481 10.21 -4.97 -16.18
C PHE A 481 11.24 -3.88 -16.45
N VAL A 482 11.40 -3.42 -17.70
CA VAL A 482 12.27 -2.27 -18.01
C VAL A 482 11.70 -0.99 -17.40
N LEU A 483 10.39 -0.76 -17.48
CA LEU A 483 9.75 0.41 -16.85
C LEU A 483 9.77 0.34 -15.33
N ALA A 484 9.57 -0.85 -14.75
CA ALA A 484 9.72 -1.03 -13.31
C ALA A 484 11.16 -0.76 -12.84
N TYR A 485 12.16 -1.16 -13.64
CA TYR A 485 13.56 -0.86 -13.34
C TYR A 485 13.87 0.64 -13.50
N ARG A 486 13.29 1.28 -14.51
CA ARG A 486 13.37 2.72 -14.73
C ARG A 486 12.78 3.51 -13.55
N TYR A 487 11.59 3.10 -13.09
CA TYR A 487 10.95 3.66 -11.91
C TYR A 487 11.83 3.54 -10.67
N PHE A 488 12.39 2.36 -10.41
CA PHE A 488 13.30 2.14 -9.28
C PHE A 488 14.54 3.03 -9.34
N HIS A 489 15.12 3.15 -10.52
CA HIS A 489 16.29 4.00 -10.74
C HIS A 489 16.00 5.48 -10.47
N ASP A 490 14.90 5.99 -11.01
CA ASP A 490 14.59 7.42 -10.96
C ASP A 490 14.07 7.86 -9.58
N SER A 491 13.22 7.04 -8.95
CA SER A 491 12.56 7.35 -7.67
C SER A 491 13.28 6.80 -6.44
N GLY A 492 14.15 5.80 -6.60
CA GLY A 492 14.71 5.03 -5.48
C GLY A 492 13.68 4.12 -4.78
N HIS A 493 12.49 3.91 -5.34
CA HIS A 493 11.45 3.04 -4.77
C HIS A 493 11.25 1.80 -5.63
N ALA A 494 11.17 0.62 -5.01
CA ALA A 494 10.87 -0.62 -5.70
C ALA A 494 9.36 -0.93 -5.60
N PRO A 495 8.68 -1.21 -6.73
CA PRO A 495 7.29 -1.68 -6.73
C PRO A 495 7.17 -3.02 -6.01
N ASP A 496 6.08 -3.28 -5.30
CA ASP A 496 5.91 -4.50 -4.50
C ASP A 496 5.74 -5.76 -5.37
N PHE A 497 6.86 -6.32 -5.79
CA PHE A 497 6.89 -7.62 -6.46
C PHE A 497 7.47 -8.71 -5.57
N ARG A 498 7.19 -8.63 -4.26
CA ARG A 498 7.59 -9.68 -3.32
C ARG A 498 6.94 -11.02 -3.71
N PRO A 499 7.68 -12.12 -3.52
CA PRO A 499 7.09 -13.45 -3.47
C PRO A 499 6.32 -13.65 -2.16
N ASP A 500 5.36 -14.57 -2.15
CA ASP A 500 4.58 -14.90 -0.95
C ASP A 500 5.47 -15.41 0.21
N ASP A 501 6.50 -16.22 -0.08
CA ASP A 501 7.52 -16.63 0.90
C ASP A 501 8.70 -15.64 0.89
N ALA A 502 8.46 -14.45 1.45
CA ALA A 502 9.49 -13.40 1.50
C ALA A 502 10.75 -13.84 2.28
N GLY A 503 10.65 -14.68 3.30
CA GLY A 503 11.81 -15.16 4.06
C GLY A 503 12.82 -15.87 3.17
N LEU A 504 12.40 -17.01 2.58
CA LEU A 504 13.30 -17.81 1.74
C LEU A 504 13.53 -17.18 0.37
N ASP A 505 12.45 -16.82 -0.34
CA ASP A 505 12.57 -16.47 -1.75
C ASP A 505 13.19 -15.08 -1.94
N LEU A 506 12.87 -14.09 -1.09
CA LEU A 506 13.50 -12.77 -1.18
C LEU A 506 14.91 -12.76 -0.56
N PHE A 507 15.05 -13.13 0.72
CA PHE A 507 16.31 -12.90 1.43
C PHE A 507 17.38 -13.96 1.16
N VAL A 508 17.00 -15.23 0.97
CA VAL A 508 17.95 -16.30 0.63
C VAL A 508 18.18 -16.34 -0.88
N ARG A 509 17.10 -16.43 -1.67
CA ARG A 509 17.20 -16.63 -3.12
C ARG A 509 17.25 -15.35 -3.96
N GLY A 510 16.94 -14.18 -3.39
CA GLY A 510 16.96 -12.92 -4.13
C GLY A 510 15.91 -12.83 -5.26
N ILE A 511 14.76 -13.47 -5.08
CA ILE A 511 13.64 -13.47 -6.03
C ILE A 511 12.82 -12.19 -5.84
N TRP A 512 12.55 -11.50 -6.96
CA TRP A 512 11.70 -10.32 -7.04
C TRP A 512 11.11 -10.25 -8.45
N GLY A 513 9.85 -9.85 -8.60
CA GLY A 513 9.28 -9.63 -9.93
C GLY A 513 8.64 -10.88 -10.53
N TYR A 514 9.47 -11.82 -10.97
CA TYR A 514 8.99 -12.98 -11.74
C TYR A 514 8.33 -14.09 -10.93
N LYS A 515 8.20 -13.91 -9.61
CA LYS A 515 7.41 -14.76 -8.72
C LYS A 515 6.65 -13.85 -7.75
N THR A 516 5.44 -13.47 -8.13
CA THR A 516 4.58 -12.58 -7.35
C THR A 516 3.12 -12.77 -7.75
N ARG A 517 2.21 -12.57 -6.79
CA ARG A 517 0.76 -12.57 -7.02
C ARG A 517 0.21 -11.20 -7.42
N ASN A 518 1.02 -10.16 -7.26
CA ASN A 518 0.62 -8.79 -7.53
C ASN A 518 0.64 -8.44 -9.02
N VAL A 519 1.25 -9.26 -9.88
CA VAL A 519 1.23 -9.06 -11.33
C VAL A 519 0.35 -10.14 -11.95
N LEU A 520 -0.80 -9.68 -12.46
CA LEU A 520 -1.83 -10.51 -13.06
C LEU A 520 -1.76 -10.45 -14.58
N ILE A 521 -1.93 -11.59 -15.22
CA ILE A 521 -1.89 -11.78 -16.65
C ILE A 521 -3.25 -12.30 -17.10
N THR A 522 -3.95 -11.48 -17.87
CA THR A 522 -5.23 -11.86 -18.48
C THR A 522 -5.01 -12.28 -19.91
N ILE A 523 -5.49 -13.46 -20.27
CA ILE A 523 -5.50 -13.97 -21.65
C ILE A 523 -6.95 -14.07 -22.12
N GLY A 524 -7.22 -13.61 -23.33
CA GLY A 524 -8.56 -13.60 -23.91
C GLY A 524 -8.57 -13.51 -25.42
N LYS A 525 -9.75 -13.23 -25.97
CA LYS A 525 -9.95 -12.92 -27.38
C LYS A 525 -10.84 -11.71 -27.55
N ASP A 526 -10.53 -10.88 -28.55
CA ASP A 526 -11.41 -9.78 -28.95
C ASP A 526 -12.70 -10.30 -29.62
N LYS A 527 -13.65 -9.40 -29.90
CA LYS A 527 -14.89 -9.73 -30.65
C LYS A 527 -14.65 -10.35 -32.04
N LYS A 528 -13.44 -10.26 -32.61
CA LYS A 528 -13.04 -10.84 -33.89
C LYS A 528 -12.28 -12.16 -33.73
N GLY A 529 -12.11 -12.66 -32.50
CA GLY A 529 -11.40 -13.89 -32.20
C GLY A 529 -9.87 -13.77 -32.15
N ARG A 530 -9.32 -12.55 -32.26
CA ARG A 530 -7.87 -12.30 -32.15
C ARG A 530 -7.44 -12.39 -30.69
N PRO A 531 -6.27 -12.99 -30.38
CA PRO A 531 -5.81 -13.09 -29.00
C PRO A 531 -5.57 -11.70 -28.39
N ILE A 532 -5.88 -11.56 -27.11
CA ILE A 532 -5.55 -10.40 -26.29
C ILE A 532 -4.79 -10.90 -25.07
N GLU A 533 -3.61 -10.35 -24.85
CA GLU A 533 -2.83 -10.51 -23.62
C GLU A 533 -2.77 -9.18 -22.88
N GLN A 534 -2.97 -9.18 -21.58
CA GLN A 534 -2.83 -7.99 -20.74
C GLN A 534 -2.09 -8.33 -19.45
N ILE A 535 -1.21 -7.43 -19.04
CA ILE A 535 -0.48 -7.50 -17.77
C ILE A 535 -0.95 -6.34 -16.90
N ARG A 536 -1.37 -6.63 -15.66
CA ARG A 536 -1.76 -5.61 -14.67
C ARG A 536 -1.01 -5.84 -13.37
N PHE A 537 -0.35 -4.81 -12.87
CA PHE A 537 0.18 -4.75 -11.52
C PHE A 537 -0.92 -4.25 -10.58
N VAL A 538 -1.40 -5.14 -9.72
CA VAL A 538 -2.39 -4.88 -8.67
C VAL A 538 -1.66 -4.75 -7.34
N ASP A 539 -2.10 -3.82 -6.50
CA ASP A 539 -1.52 -3.54 -5.16
C ASP A 539 -0.20 -2.74 -5.12
N ASN A 540 -0.24 -1.54 -5.69
CA ASN A 540 0.88 -0.59 -5.77
C ASN A 540 1.15 0.25 -4.50
N LYS A 541 0.59 -0.13 -3.33
CA LYS A 541 0.54 0.72 -2.13
C LYS A 541 1.60 0.42 -1.06
N ASP A 542 2.41 -0.62 -1.24
CA ASP A 542 3.44 -1.04 -0.28
C ASP A 542 4.83 -1.07 -0.95
N GLN A 543 5.41 0.10 -1.21
CA GLN A 543 6.69 0.19 -1.90
C GLN A 543 7.88 0.07 -0.95
N PHE A 544 9.02 -0.39 -1.50
CA PHE A 544 10.28 -0.44 -0.76
C PHE A 544 11.19 0.72 -1.14
N LYS A 545 11.50 1.60 -0.19
CA LYS A 545 12.36 2.76 -0.41
C LYS A 545 13.85 2.47 -0.18
N GLN A 546 14.69 2.77 -1.16
CA GLN A 546 16.14 2.88 -1.00
C GLN A 546 16.48 4.09 -0.10
N TYR A 547 17.21 3.83 0.98
CA TYR A 547 17.68 4.89 1.88
C TYR A 547 18.73 5.79 1.21
N ARG A 548 18.63 7.11 1.38
CA ARG A 548 19.59 8.11 0.91
C ARG A 548 19.96 9.08 2.04
N ARG A 549 21.21 9.01 2.52
CA ARG A 549 21.67 9.72 3.73
C ARG A 549 21.48 11.23 3.70
N PHE A 550 21.62 11.86 2.53
CA PHE A 550 21.51 13.31 2.38
C PHE A 550 20.04 13.79 2.29
N GLU A 551 19.11 12.91 1.91
CA GLU A 551 17.66 13.22 1.83
C GLU A 551 16.93 12.79 3.11
N ASP A 552 17.40 11.72 3.76
CA ASP A 552 16.82 11.12 4.98
C ASP A 552 17.45 11.65 6.29
N SER A 553 18.39 12.62 6.21
CA SER A 553 19.02 13.20 7.41
C SER A 553 18.06 14.03 8.25
N GLU A 554 17.08 14.67 7.62
CA GLU A 554 16.07 15.51 8.29
C GLU A 554 14.85 14.70 8.76
N ARG A 555 14.70 13.45 8.28
CA ARG A 555 13.63 12.52 8.64
C ARG A 555 14.21 11.12 8.85
N PRO A 556 14.67 10.77 10.07
CA PRO A 556 15.35 9.50 10.30
C PRO A 556 14.44 8.32 9.97
N LEU A 557 14.89 7.44 9.07
CA LEU A 557 14.20 6.19 8.77
C LEU A 557 14.31 5.24 9.97
N GLY A 558 13.15 4.78 10.46
CA GLY A 558 13.06 3.83 11.56
C GLY A 558 13.73 2.49 11.24
N LEU A 559 14.03 1.69 12.27
CA LEU A 559 14.76 0.43 12.15
C LEU A 559 14.24 -0.49 11.01
N ILE A 560 12.92 -0.64 10.85
CA ILE A 560 12.33 -1.48 9.78
C ILE A 560 12.63 -0.88 8.42
N LYS A 561 12.40 0.43 8.27
CA LYS A 561 12.72 1.15 7.03
C LYS A 561 14.22 1.25 6.78
N HIS A 562 15.07 1.11 7.80
CA HIS A 562 16.52 1.03 7.67
C HIS A 562 16.99 -0.35 7.20
N GLY A 563 16.30 -1.43 7.59
CA GLY A 563 16.48 -2.76 6.99
C GLY A 563 16.34 -2.73 5.47
N ILE A 564 15.58 -1.77 4.94
CA ILE A 564 15.39 -1.51 3.50
C ILE A 564 16.67 -0.96 2.81
N ARG A 565 17.69 -0.48 3.54
CA ARG A 565 19.05 -0.27 2.95
C ARG A 565 19.59 -1.53 2.29
N LEU A 566 19.19 -2.71 2.76
CA LEU A 566 19.57 -4.00 2.20
C LEU A 566 18.73 -4.40 0.97
N VAL A 567 17.67 -3.68 0.65
CA VAL A 567 16.76 -4.01 -0.46
C VAL A 567 17.40 -3.70 -1.81
N GLU A 568 18.14 -2.60 -2.00
CA GLU A 568 18.81 -2.36 -3.30
C GLU A 568 19.77 -3.52 -3.69
N PRO A 569 20.68 -3.99 -2.82
CA PRO A 569 21.52 -5.16 -3.12
C PRO A 569 20.74 -6.45 -3.45
N VAL A 570 19.47 -6.55 -3.08
CA VAL A 570 18.60 -7.72 -3.33
C VAL A 570 17.76 -7.53 -4.59
N VAL A 571 17.04 -6.41 -4.65
CA VAL A 571 16.01 -6.11 -5.64
C VAL A 571 16.60 -5.66 -6.97
N ARG A 572 17.68 -4.86 -6.97
CA ARG A 572 18.28 -4.40 -8.23
C ARG A 572 18.75 -5.58 -9.09
N PRO A 573 19.59 -6.52 -8.59
CA PRO A 573 19.96 -7.69 -9.38
C PRO A 573 18.75 -8.54 -9.79
N ALA A 574 17.69 -8.58 -8.98
CA ALA A 574 16.49 -9.33 -9.30
C ALA A 574 15.66 -8.70 -10.42
N MET A 575 15.59 -7.37 -10.49
CA MET A 575 14.99 -6.63 -11.61
C MET A 575 15.77 -6.86 -12.91
N GLU A 576 17.11 -6.78 -12.86
CA GLU A 576 17.99 -7.08 -14.01
C GLU A 576 17.77 -8.51 -14.51
N ARG A 577 17.67 -9.48 -13.59
CA ARG A 577 17.32 -10.87 -13.93
C ARG A 577 15.92 -11.02 -14.54
N SER A 578 14.93 -10.29 -14.03
CA SER A 578 13.57 -10.33 -14.59
C SER A 578 13.56 -9.86 -16.05
N ILE A 579 14.28 -8.76 -16.34
CA ILE A 579 14.49 -8.26 -17.70
C ILE A 579 15.22 -9.34 -18.53
N GLY A 580 16.33 -9.86 -18.01
CA GLY A 580 17.14 -10.88 -18.67
C GLY A 580 16.36 -12.14 -19.06
N MET A 581 15.52 -12.63 -18.16
CA MET A 581 14.71 -13.84 -18.37
C MET A 581 13.74 -13.67 -19.54
N TYR A 582 13.03 -12.54 -19.61
CA TYR A 582 12.05 -12.32 -20.69
C TYR A 582 12.72 -11.88 -22.01
N VAL A 583 13.85 -11.16 -21.95
CA VAL A 583 14.68 -10.90 -23.14
C VAL A 583 15.19 -12.22 -23.74
N GLN A 584 15.71 -13.13 -22.91
CA GLN A 584 16.12 -14.47 -23.36
C GLN A 584 14.95 -15.24 -23.95
N LYS A 585 13.78 -15.21 -23.31
CA LYS A 585 12.60 -15.91 -23.82
C LYS A 585 12.16 -15.41 -25.20
N VAL A 586 12.19 -14.09 -25.43
CA VAL A 586 11.92 -13.51 -26.75
C VAL A 586 12.97 -13.95 -27.76
N ALA A 587 14.25 -13.96 -27.39
CA ALA A 587 15.31 -14.44 -28.27
C ALA A 587 15.13 -15.91 -28.67
N ASP A 588 14.81 -16.79 -27.72
CA ASP A 588 14.56 -18.21 -27.95
C ASP A 588 13.37 -18.41 -28.91
N GLN A 589 12.29 -17.62 -28.74
CA GLN A 589 11.13 -17.64 -29.62
C GLN A 589 11.43 -17.14 -31.04
N GLU A 590 12.36 -16.20 -31.18
CA GLU A 590 12.82 -15.65 -32.47
C GLU A 590 13.95 -16.47 -33.11
N GLY A 591 14.48 -17.49 -32.42
CA GLY A 591 15.62 -18.28 -32.90
C GLY A 591 16.93 -17.50 -32.97
N ILE A 592 17.10 -16.46 -32.12
CA ILE A 592 18.36 -15.69 -32.06
C ILE A 592 19.44 -16.54 -31.39
N GLU A 593 20.55 -16.74 -32.10
CA GLU A 593 21.67 -17.53 -31.57
C GLU A 593 22.29 -16.87 -30.32
N PRO A 594 22.67 -17.68 -29.31
CA PRO A 594 23.47 -17.21 -28.17
C PRO A 594 24.75 -16.48 -28.61
N ALA A 595 25.27 -15.61 -27.74
CA ALA A 595 26.66 -15.18 -27.80
C ALA A 595 27.59 -16.34 -27.46
N ASP A 596 28.82 -16.31 -27.99
CA ASP A 596 29.86 -17.30 -27.70
C ASP A 596 30.10 -17.39 -26.19
N ILE A 597 29.68 -18.51 -25.57
CA ILE A 597 29.83 -18.74 -24.15
C ILE A 597 31.26 -19.27 -23.90
N PRO A 598 31.97 -18.81 -22.86
CA PRO A 598 33.20 -19.46 -22.43
C PRO A 598 32.96 -20.95 -22.17
N ASP A 599 33.92 -21.78 -22.58
CA ASP A 599 33.94 -23.24 -22.41
C ASP A 599 33.41 -23.67 -21.01
N LEU A 600 32.53 -24.69 -20.95
CA LEU A 600 31.84 -25.13 -19.72
C LEU A 600 32.76 -25.29 -18.49
N PRO A 601 34.01 -25.81 -18.62
CA PRO A 601 34.95 -25.89 -17.50
C PRO A 601 35.39 -24.51 -16.96
N LYS A 602 35.53 -23.50 -17.82
CA LYS A 602 35.89 -22.13 -17.42
C LYS A 602 34.73 -21.46 -16.68
N LEU A 603 33.49 -21.71 -17.11
CA LEU A 603 32.30 -21.24 -16.41
C LEU A 603 32.22 -21.83 -14.99
N VAL A 604 32.35 -23.16 -14.86
CA VAL A 604 32.34 -23.86 -13.56
C VAL A 604 33.48 -23.37 -12.65
N ALA A 605 34.68 -23.18 -13.18
CA ALA A 605 35.82 -22.66 -12.42
C ALA A 605 35.62 -21.21 -11.96
N SER A 606 34.99 -20.37 -12.80
CA SER A 606 34.65 -18.98 -12.43
C SER A 606 33.63 -18.93 -11.28
N VAL A 607 32.59 -19.77 -11.35
CA VAL A 607 31.58 -19.91 -10.29
C VAL A 607 32.22 -20.38 -8.98
N ALA A 608 33.06 -21.43 -9.03
CA ALA A 608 33.74 -21.96 -7.85
C ALA A 608 34.69 -20.94 -7.18
N ARG A 609 35.44 -20.17 -7.98
CA ARG A 609 36.31 -19.11 -7.48
C ARG A 609 35.52 -17.96 -6.84
N GLN A 610 34.36 -17.61 -7.42
CA GLN A 610 33.46 -16.59 -6.89
C GLN A 610 32.87 -16.99 -5.54
N VAL A 611 32.41 -18.24 -5.39
CA VAL A 611 31.86 -18.76 -4.12
C VAL A 611 32.90 -18.64 -3.00
N MET A 612 34.15 -18.98 -3.29
CA MET A 612 35.25 -18.86 -2.34
C MET A 612 35.59 -17.40 -1.98
N GLN A 613 35.50 -16.46 -2.93
CA GLN A 613 35.72 -15.03 -2.68
C GLN A 613 34.56 -14.36 -1.94
N SER A 614 33.32 -14.74 -2.24
CA SER A 614 32.10 -14.11 -1.71
C SER A 614 31.71 -14.61 -0.30
N GLY A 615 32.25 -15.74 0.13
CA GLY A 615 31.94 -16.37 1.41
C GLY A 615 32.29 -15.53 2.65
N VAL A 616 33.12 -14.48 2.50
CA VAL A 616 33.50 -13.57 3.59
C VAL A 616 32.57 -12.36 3.69
N ASP A 617 32.12 -11.79 2.57
CA ASP A 617 31.22 -10.62 2.56
C ASP A 617 29.75 -11.00 2.82
N SER A 618 29.34 -12.22 2.43
CA SER A 618 27.99 -12.73 2.68
C SER A 618 27.72 -12.94 4.17
N ALA A 619 28.73 -13.25 4.99
CA ALA A 619 28.58 -13.42 6.44
C ALA A 619 28.10 -12.14 7.14
N LEU A 620 28.51 -10.96 6.66
CA LEU A 620 28.09 -9.66 7.22
C LEU A 620 26.68 -9.24 6.77
N VAL A 621 26.28 -9.55 5.52
CA VAL A 621 24.91 -9.31 5.02
C VAL A 621 23.92 -10.31 5.63
N HIS A 622 24.33 -11.56 5.83
CA HIS A 622 23.52 -12.59 6.50
C HIS A 622 23.36 -12.35 8.00
N SER A 623 24.27 -11.63 8.65
CA SER A 623 24.09 -11.20 10.05
C SER A 623 22.88 -10.27 10.24
N GLY A 624 22.50 -9.50 9.21
CA GLY A 624 21.26 -8.72 9.19
C GLY A 624 20.02 -9.57 8.86
N ALA A 625 20.18 -10.59 8.00
CA ALA A 625 19.15 -11.60 7.74
C ALA A 625 18.84 -12.42 9.00
N ILE A 626 19.81 -12.69 9.88
CA ILE A 626 19.61 -13.31 11.20
C ILE A 626 18.67 -12.49 12.09
N LEU A 627 18.56 -11.17 11.89
CA LEU A 627 17.62 -10.32 12.64
C LEU A 627 16.18 -10.45 12.11
N HIS A 628 16.00 -10.71 10.81
CA HIS A 628 14.70 -11.00 10.20
C HIS A 628 14.30 -12.48 10.37
N ASP A 629 15.25 -13.40 10.27
CA ASP A 629 15.11 -14.79 10.72
C ASP A 629 14.82 -14.83 12.21
N ALA A 630 15.29 -13.88 13.03
CA ALA A 630 14.85 -13.79 14.42
C ALA A 630 13.39 -13.36 14.54
N ILE A 631 12.84 -12.58 13.61
CA ILE A 631 11.40 -12.21 13.56
C ILE A 631 10.56 -13.41 13.07
N ASP A 632 11.04 -14.14 12.06
CA ASP A 632 10.38 -15.36 11.57
C ASP A 632 10.54 -16.54 12.54
N ASP A 633 11.67 -16.66 13.24
CA ASP A 633 11.90 -17.63 14.32
C ASP A 633 11.16 -17.25 15.59
N THR A 634 10.93 -15.96 15.83
CA THR A 634 9.97 -15.52 16.86
C THR A 634 8.57 -15.95 16.47
N SER A 635 8.20 -15.85 15.19
CA SER A 635 6.93 -16.37 14.66
C SER A 635 6.85 -17.91 14.76
N ASN A 636 7.93 -18.65 14.50
CA ASN A 636 8.03 -20.11 14.68
C ASN A 636 8.06 -20.52 16.17
N ALA A 637 8.58 -19.66 17.05
CA ALA A 637 8.56 -19.85 18.49
C ALA A 637 7.15 -19.60 19.05
N VAL A 638 6.47 -18.56 18.56
CA VAL A 638 5.04 -18.31 18.79
C VAL A 638 4.20 -19.47 18.28
N GLU A 639 4.50 -20.01 17.09
CA GLU A 639 3.84 -21.20 16.56
C GLU A 639 4.07 -22.43 17.45
N ARG A 640 5.31 -22.66 17.92
CA ARG A 640 5.63 -23.75 18.86
C ARG A 640 4.91 -23.61 20.20
N VAL A 641 4.70 -22.38 20.68
CA VAL A 641 3.94 -22.08 21.90
C VAL A 641 2.43 -22.30 21.67
N LEU A 642 1.89 -21.79 20.56
CA LEU A 642 0.49 -21.97 20.14
C LEU A 642 0.14 -23.45 19.92
N ARG A 643 1.06 -24.25 19.35
CA ARG A 643 0.89 -25.71 19.17
C ARG A 643 0.89 -26.48 20.49
N LYS A 644 1.53 -25.96 21.55
CA LYS A 644 1.61 -26.60 22.86
C LYS A 644 0.47 -26.21 23.80
N MET A 645 -0.37 -25.24 23.43
CA MET A 645 -1.52 -24.84 24.24
C MET A 645 -2.73 -25.77 24.00
N PRO A 646 -3.39 -26.27 25.05
CA PRO A 646 -4.60 -27.06 24.91
C PRO A 646 -5.71 -26.20 24.32
N ARG A 647 -6.29 -26.65 23.19
CA ARG A 647 -7.46 -26.03 22.56
C ARG A 647 -8.59 -25.90 23.57
N ARG A 648 -8.92 -24.67 23.99
CA ARG A 648 -10.16 -24.41 24.74
C ARG A 648 -11.34 -24.72 23.82
N LYS A 649 -12.12 -25.75 24.17
CA LYS A 649 -13.46 -25.96 23.61
C LYS A 649 -14.31 -24.75 23.99
N GLY A 650 -14.90 -24.11 22.98
CA GLY A 650 -15.66 -22.86 23.14
C GLY A 650 -16.84 -22.97 24.10
N ARG A 651 -17.16 -21.82 24.69
CA ARG A 651 -18.50 -21.45 25.16
C ARG A 651 -18.81 -20.08 24.58
#